data_AF-A0A3D1G968-F1
#
_entry.id   AF-A0A3D1G968-F1
#
_cell.length_a   1.000
_cell.length_b   1.000
_cell.length_c   1.000
_cell.angle_alpha   90.00
_cell.angle_beta   90.00
_cell.angle_gamma   90.00
#
_symmetry.space_group_name_H-M   'P 1'
#
loop_
_entity.id
_entity.type
_entity.pdbx_description
1 polymer ?
#
loop_
_entity_poly.entity_id
_entity_poly.type
_entity_poly.pdbx_seq_one_letter_code
_entity_poly.pdbx_strand_id
1 'polypeptide(L)'
;MGVISVLSFLLVYPFTIQELPDWADKIHKSSYGLIGPMTFIFIFMGLIAWGIYYTQKHKHRLANIALISYAMIMIGYSSYSVIMIRSIADPPIDENDPETVEAFVKYLKREQYGETPLLKGKNFDNAIGNINQDKEVFFPRRYSSQPNHVNYYKQYDSDWDFFWSYQINHMYIRYFNWNFIGRVSDMQDTGWQSGFETEKYPENAASNAYYFIPFLLGVFGLIFHFTSDWRRAFAILTLFFITGIAIIIFLNQTPYQPRERDYAYVGSFFAFAIWVGLGVTGLVDLAKSYLKDNAVVSYGIVALALIGSPILMGSQNWDDHDRHDRYVAPDYAKNLLNSVAPNAIIFTNGDNDTFPLWYAQEVEGVRTDVRIVCLSLLNTDWYIKQLKKQWSHESAPLPISFNDEEIDRITSRIDRWEPKTITVPVNKPMLKEAFSEDAKYKEAIGVKPDTSLQIFQSGTDFEMPVDSLDDAMQWKVNGRFYGRDAQGNGVYFMQVQDLMILDLIKTNNWLRPIYFANTVSSQSMLGMEDYFRTEGKAYRIIPKKVESEFTGFIDPDLNAKRLRKFSFKNWNAEGVYFDENIRRMLGNYRYSFLQQAETYMEMNEPDSAYYWLQYSEEKTPFRNDEENYNITSLFAINYIKLGKIDDAARLGEFIKPKVMKDFRSTFDQFISNQDKFQQMNEEFEAARREGDVKAQRELRPQMQAAYETTQSIVDNLMQIRQYVSVTQYALFKSGKTEDAVEMANEVNASFEGTQFPGLPETVEQSEMEIKRYGLN
;
A
#
# COMPACT_ATOMS: atom_id res chain seq x y z
N MET A 1 -22.34 33.70 5.70
CA MET A 1 -22.00 32.62 6.66
C MET A 1 -21.29 31.46 5.99
N GLY A 2 -21.88 30.77 5.00
CA GLY A 2 -21.18 29.68 4.29
C GLY A 2 -19.87 30.13 3.62
N VAL A 3 -19.87 31.27 2.92
CA VAL A 3 -18.62 31.86 2.36
C VAL A 3 -17.55 32.10 3.43
N ILE A 4 -17.92 32.66 4.58
CA ILE A 4 -16.99 32.87 5.70
C ILE A 4 -16.47 31.52 6.23
N SER A 5 -17.33 30.50 6.29
CA SER A 5 -16.94 29.17 6.76
C SER A 5 -15.96 28.48 5.80
N VAL A 6 -16.19 28.60 4.48
CA VAL A 6 -15.26 28.12 3.44
C VAL A 6 -13.92 28.84 3.53
N LEU A 7 -13.93 30.18 3.62
CA LEU A 7 -12.70 30.96 3.77
C LEU A 7 -11.97 30.62 5.07
N SER A 8 -12.69 30.49 6.19
CA SER A 8 -12.11 30.08 7.48
C SER A 8 -11.49 28.68 7.40
N PHE A 9 -12.15 27.71 6.74
CA PHE A 9 -11.61 26.37 6.54
C PHE A 9 -10.28 26.40 5.77
N LEU A 10 -10.23 27.14 4.65
CA LEU A 10 -9.00 27.31 3.87
C LEU A 10 -7.89 28.05 4.64
N LEU A 11 -8.24 28.81 5.68
CA LEU A 11 -7.29 29.48 6.56
C LEU A 11 -6.81 28.60 7.73
N VAL A 12 -7.51 27.52 8.10
CA VAL A 12 -7.12 26.68 9.25
C VAL A 12 -5.69 26.17 9.09
N TYR A 13 -5.37 25.58 7.94
CA TYR A 13 -4.04 25.07 7.69
C TYR A 13 -2.95 26.16 7.63
N PRO A 14 -3.01 27.15 6.71
CA PRO A 14 -1.94 28.14 6.60
C PRO A 14 -1.83 29.03 7.85
N PHE A 15 -2.93 29.34 8.53
CA PHE A 15 -2.88 30.24 9.70
C PHE A 15 -2.74 29.48 11.02
N THR A 16 -3.64 28.54 11.31
CA THR A 16 -3.70 27.90 12.64
C THR A 16 -2.67 26.80 12.79
N ILE A 17 -2.39 26.05 11.71
CA ILE A 17 -1.42 24.94 11.76
C ILE A 17 0.00 25.41 11.46
N GLN A 18 0.19 26.35 10.52
CA GLN A 18 1.53 26.81 10.14
C GLN A 18 1.98 28.08 10.89
N GLU A 19 1.23 29.18 10.79
CA GLU A 19 1.67 30.48 11.34
C GLU A 19 1.59 30.57 12.87
N LEU A 20 0.56 29.99 13.50
CA LEU A 20 0.37 30.10 14.95
C LEU A 20 1.54 29.46 15.75
N PRO A 21 2.03 28.25 15.40
CA PRO A 21 3.24 27.71 16.03
C PRO A 21 4.50 28.54 15.73
N ASP A 22 4.63 29.08 14.51
CA ASP A 22 5.76 29.96 14.17
C ASP A 22 5.77 31.25 15.01
N TRP A 23 4.60 31.80 15.31
CA TRP A 23 4.49 32.95 16.20
C TRP A 23 4.83 32.57 17.64
N ALA A 24 4.42 31.39 18.10
CA ALA A 24 4.79 30.87 19.41
C ALA A 24 6.32 30.75 19.55
N ASP A 25 7.00 30.21 18.53
CA ASP A 25 8.47 30.10 18.50
C ASP A 25 9.17 31.47 18.47
N LYS A 26 8.71 32.40 17.62
CA LYS A 26 9.24 33.78 17.57
C LYS A 26 9.08 34.52 18.90
N ILE A 27 7.95 34.34 19.58
CA ILE A 27 7.69 34.95 20.91
C ILE A 27 8.55 34.28 21.99
N HIS A 28 8.73 32.96 21.92
CA HIS A 28 9.62 32.24 22.83
C HIS A 28 11.06 32.76 22.73
N LYS A 29 11.60 32.85 21.51
CA LYS A 29 12.94 33.36 21.24
C LYS A 29 13.11 34.82 21.67
N SER A 30 12.15 35.69 21.31
CA SER A 30 12.21 37.12 21.67
C SER A 30 12.02 37.40 23.17
N SER A 31 11.35 36.50 23.89
CA SER A 31 11.18 36.60 25.34
C SER A 31 12.31 35.94 26.13
N TYR A 32 13.40 35.51 25.48
CA TYR A 32 14.50 34.75 26.08
C TYR A 32 14.01 33.52 26.86
N GLY A 33 12.96 32.87 26.36
CA GLY A 33 12.37 31.69 26.97
C GLY A 33 11.33 31.95 28.07
N LEU A 34 11.08 33.21 28.45
CA LEU A 34 10.12 33.56 29.51
C LEU A 34 8.68 33.19 29.14
N ILE A 35 8.31 33.35 27.87
CA ILE A 35 7.03 32.88 27.33
C ILE A 35 7.31 31.58 26.60
N GLY A 36 7.19 30.48 27.33
CA GLY A 36 7.17 29.14 26.76
C GLY A 36 5.99 28.96 25.80
N PRO A 37 6.04 28.01 24.86
CA PRO A 37 4.95 27.81 23.89
C PRO A 37 3.63 27.38 24.53
N MET A 38 3.66 26.59 25.62
CA MET A 38 2.46 26.33 26.43
C MET A 38 1.89 27.61 27.03
N THR A 39 2.75 28.49 27.56
CA THR A 39 2.33 29.80 28.10
C THR A 39 1.73 30.68 27.02
N PHE A 40 2.32 30.71 25.81
CA PHE A 40 1.76 31.42 24.66
C PHE A 40 0.36 30.89 24.29
N ILE A 41 0.20 29.56 24.22
CA ILE A 41 -1.10 28.92 23.92
C ILE A 41 -2.14 29.31 24.98
N PHE A 42 -1.80 29.28 26.28
CA PHE A 42 -2.72 29.70 27.34
C PHE A 42 -3.10 31.19 27.26
N ILE A 43 -2.15 32.08 26.97
CA ILE A 43 -2.42 33.51 26.76
C ILE A 43 -3.35 33.69 25.56
N PHE A 44 -3.05 33.01 24.45
CA PHE A 44 -3.86 33.08 23.24
C PHE A 44 -5.29 32.56 23.45
N MET A 45 -5.46 31.42 24.12
CA MET A 45 -6.78 30.93 24.53
C MET A 45 -7.51 31.92 25.45
N GLY A 46 -6.79 32.53 26.39
CA GLY A 46 -7.33 33.59 27.25
C GLY A 46 -7.82 34.81 26.46
N LEU A 47 -7.07 35.22 25.43
CA LEU A 47 -7.46 36.31 24.53
C LEU A 47 -8.70 35.97 23.70
N ILE A 48 -8.79 34.74 23.19
CA ILE A 48 -9.99 34.26 22.48
C ILE A 48 -11.20 34.24 23.43
N ALA A 49 -11.06 33.69 24.63
CA ALA A 49 -12.14 33.65 25.62
C ALA A 49 -12.59 35.06 26.03
N TRP A 50 -11.64 35.97 26.26
CA TRP A 50 -11.93 37.38 26.52
C TRP A 50 -12.61 38.05 25.32
N GLY A 51 -12.16 37.77 24.09
CA GLY A 51 -12.77 38.28 22.87
C GLY A 51 -14.22 37.80 22.69
N ILE A 52 -14.51 36.52 22.99
CA ILE A 52 -15.87 35.97 22.99
C ILE A 52 -16.73 36.74 24.00
N TYR A 53 -16.25 36.87 25.24
CA TYR A 53 -16.95 37.61 26.29
C TYR A 53 -17.21 39.08 25.89
N TYR A 54 -16.19 39.76 25.37
CA TYR A 54 -16.27 41.15 24.94
C TYR A 54 -17.28 41.34 23.80
N THR A 55 -17.20 40.50 22.76
CA THR A 55 -18.09 40.58 21.59
C THR A 55 -19.53 40.21 21.95
N GLN A 56 -19.74 39.30 22.89
CA GLN A 56 -21.06 38.96 23.43
C GLN A 56 -21.65 40.14 24.20
N LYS A 57 -20.87 40.76 25.10
CA LYS A 57 -21.29 41.92 25.91
C LYS A 57 -21.69 43.12 25.05
N HIS A 58 -20.95 43.38 23.97
CA HIS A 58 -21.20 44.50 23.05
C HIS A 58 -22.12 44.16 21.88
N LYS A 59 -22.73 42.97 21.86
CA LYS A 59 -23.67 42.50 20.82
C LYS A 59 -23.08 42.50 19.39
N HIS A 60 -21.76 42.34 19.26
CA HIS A 60 -21.10 42.15 17.96
C HIS A 60 -21.33 40.73 17.44
N ARG A 61 -22.53 40.46 16.92
CA ARG A 61 -22.99 39.11 16.57
C ARG A 61 -22.05 38.35 15.62
N LEU A 62 -21.59 38.98 14.54
CA LEU A 62 -20.70 38.32 13.57
C LEU A 62 -19.32 38.01 14.16
N ALA A 63 -18.72 38.96 14.87
CA ALA A 63 -17.42 38.77 15.52
C ALA A 63 -17.49 37.71 16.62
N ASN A 64 -18.58 37.68 17.39
CA ASN A 64 -18.79 36.68 18.42
C ASN A 64 -18.89 35.26 17.83
N ILE A 65 -19.67 35.08 16.76
CA ILE A 65 -19.77 33.80 16.08
C ILE A 65 -18.41 33.38 15.50
N ALA A 66 -17.67 34.30 14.86
CA ALA A 66 -16.34 34.00 14.33
C ALA A 66 -15.38 33.53 15.42
N LEU A 67 -15.36 34.21 16.58
CA LEU A 67 -14.51 33.82 17.71
C LEU A 67 -14.93 32.51 18.36
N ILE A 68 -16.24 32.23 18.47
CA ILE A 68 -16.74 30.94 18.96
C ILE A 68 -16.34 29.82 17.99
N SER A 69 -16.54 30.00 16.67
CA SER A 69 -16.12 29.03 15.65
C SER A 69 -14.62 28.76 15.73
N TYR A 70 -13.81 29.81 15.90
CA TYR A 70 -12.36 29.66 16.05
C TYR A 70 -11.98 28.98 17.37
N ALA A 71 -12.67 29.25 18.48
CA ALA A 71 -12.47 28.53 19.73
C ALA A 71 -12.76 27.03 19.60
N MET A 72 -13.79 26.65 18.83
CA MET A 72 -14.07 25.24 18.52
C MET A 72 -12.93 24.60 17.71
N ILE A 73 -12.35 25.32 16.75
CA ILE A 73 -11.15 24.87 16.02
C ILE A 73 -9.98 24.66 16.98
N MET A 74 -9.75 25.59 17.92
CA MET A 74 -8.69 25.47 18.93
C MET A 74 -8.90 24.30 19.89
N ILE A 75 -10.14 23.99 20.27
CA ILE A 75 -10.47 22.79 21.05
C ILE A 75 -10.09 21.54 20.26
N GLY A 76 -10.44 21.48 18.96
CA GLY A 76 -10.02 20.38 18.09
C GLY A 76 -8.49 20.28 17.99
N TYR A 77 -7.81 21.41 17.80
CA TYR A 77 -6.36 21.51 17.73
C TYR A 77 -5.66 21.08 19.04
N SER A 78 -6.30 21.26 20.19
CA SER A 78 -5.73 20.83 21.49
C SER A 78 -5.42 19.33 21.56
N SER A 79 -6.08 18.51 20.73
CA SER A 79 -5.79 17.07 20.63
C SER A 79 -4.35 16.76 20.22
N TYR A 80 -3.68 17.66 19.47
CA TYR A 80 -2.26 17.51 19.11
C TYR A 80 -1.32 17.59 20.31
N SER A 81 -1.75 18.16 21.45
CA SER A 81 -0.93 18.23 22.67
C SER A 81 -0.60 16.84 23.23
N VAL A 82 -1.46 15.84 22.96
CA VAL A 82 -1.22 14.45 23.36
C VAL A 82 0.06 13.90 22.72
N ILE A 83 0.35 14.30 21.48
CA ILE A 83 1.54 13.85 20.74
C ILE A 83 2.81 14.34 21.45
N MET A 84 2.88 15.64 21.75
CA MET A 84 4.01 16.23 22.49
C MET A 84 4.18 15.60 23.88
N ILE A 85 3.09 15.41 24.63
CA ILE A 85 3.13 14.77 25.96
C ILE A 85 3.65 13.33 25.88
N ARG A 86 3.27 12.58 24.83
CA ARG A 86 3.71 11.20 24.63
C ARG A 86 5.17 11.11 24.21
N SER A 87 5.65 12.00 23.35
CA SER A 87 7.05 12.05 22.92
C SER A 87 8.00 12.33 24.09
N ILE A 88 7.65 13.23 25.02
CA ILE A 88 8.43 13.49 26.26
C ILE A 88 8.65 12.23 27.13
N ALA A 89 7.85 11.17 26.95
CA ALA A 89 8.03 9.91 27.66
C ALA A 89 9.05 8.96 27.00
N ASP A 90 9.70 9.37 25.91
CA ASP A 90 10.67 8.62 25.11
C ASP A 90 10.20 7.18 24.78
N PRO A 91 9.01 7.00 24.17
CA PRO A 91 8.56 5.67 23.79
C PRO A 91 9.53 5.03 22.76
N PRO A 92 9.59 3.69 22.67
CA PRO A 92 10.42 3.02 21.67
C PRO A 92 10.09 3.39 20.21
N ILE A 93 8.88 3.89 19.97
CA ILE A 93 8.41 4.42 18.69
C ILE A 93 8.03 5.89 18.92
N ASP A 94 8.85 6.81 18.43
CA ASP A 94 8.63 8.24 18.58
C ASP A 94 8.88 9.00 17.27
N GLU A 95 7.87 9.05 16.41
CA GLU A 95 8.02 9.60 15.06
C GLU A 95 8.29 11.11 15.04
N ASN A 96 9.46 11.50 14.55
CA ASN A 96 10.00 12.86 14.50
C ASN A 96 10.33 13.50 15.86
N ASP A 97 10.21 12.76 16.96
CA ASP A 97 10.57 13.24 18.30
C ASP A 97 10.01 14.65 18.62
N PRO A 98 8.67 14.85 18.57
CA PRO A 98 8.05 16.17 18.76
C PRO A 98 7.97 16.61 20.23
N GLU A 99 9.00 16.34 21.04
CA GLU A 99 9.08 16.73 22.45
C GLU A 99 9.32 18.24 22.64
N THR A 100 10.05 18.85 21.70
CA THR A 100 10.34 20.28 21.67
C THR A 100 9.35 21.01 20.79
N VAL A 101 9.19 22.32 21.01
CA VAL A 101 8.24 23.10 20.22
C VAL A 101 8.71 23.24 18.78
N GLU A 102 10.02 23.35 18.55
CA GLU A 102 10.57 23.35 17.20
C GLU A 102 10.23 22.03 16.46
N ALA A 103 10.50 20.88 17.10
CA ALA A 103 10.19 19.57 16.52
C ALA A 103 8.69 19.38 16.31
N PHE A 104 7.86 19.83 17.26
CA PHE A 104 6.40 19.81 17.14
C PHE A 104 5.88 20.67 15.97
N VAL A 105 6.47 21.86 15.73
CA VAL A 105 6.13 22.69 14.56
C VAL A 105 6.49 21.96 13.27
N LYS A 106 7.70 21.38 13.18
CA LYS A 106 8.14 20.60 12.01
C LYS A 106 7.23 19.40 11.76
N TYR A 107 6.82 18.71 12.82
CA TYR A 107 5.86 17.61 12.80
C TYR A 107 4.51 18.04 12.20
N LEU A 108 3.92 19.13 12.72
CA LEU A 108 2.65 19.65 12.23
C LEU A 108 2.70 20.14 10.78
N LYS A 109 3.84 20.74 10.39
CA LYS A 109 4.11 21.17 9.00
C LYS A 109 4.38 20.01 8.05
N ARG A 110 4.63 18.80 8.58
CA ARG A 110 4.95 17.60 7.79
C ARG A 110 6.18 17.81 6.89
N GLU A 111 7.17 18.57 7.35
CA GLU A 111 8.33 18.98 6.55
C GLU A 111 9.09 17.80 5.93
N GLN A 112 9.12 16.65 6.62
CA GLN A 112 9.74 15.41 6.13
C GLN A 112 9.16 14.86 4.82
N TYR A 113 7.91 15.21 4.46
CA TYR A 113 7.25 14.70 3.24
C TYR A 113 7.36 15.65 2.04
N GLY A 114 7.99 16.82 2.21
CA GLY A 114 8.09 17.85 1.17
C GLY A 114 6.80 18.63 0.94
N GLU A 115 6.82 19.51 -0.06
CA GLU A 115 5.70 20.42 -0.34
C GLU A 115 4.71 19.85 -1.36
N THR A 116 3.41 20.01 -1.07
CA THR A 116 2.33 19.76 -2.03
C THR A 116 1.80 21.11 -2.53
N PRO A 117 2.03 21.48 -3.81
CA PRO A 117 1.65 22.80 -4.28
C PRO A 117 0.12 22.92 -4.37
N LEU A 118 -0.43 23.99 -3.77
CA LEU A 118 -1.89 24.23 -3.75
C LEU A 118 -2.32 25.24 -4.82
N LEU A 119 -1.79 26.47 -4.76
CA LEU A 119 -2.20 27.57 -5.65
C LEU A 119 -1.19 27.85 -6.76
N LYS A 120 0.10 27.63 -6.50
CA LYS A 120 1.17 27.88 -7.45
C LYS A 120 2.30 26.87 -7.23
N GLY A 121 2.91 26.41 -8.31
CA GLY A 121 4.01 25.45 -8.25
C GLY A 121 4.40 24.93 -9.63
N LYS A 122 5.43 24.08 -9.64
CA LYS A 122 5.92 23.41 -10.85
C LYS A 122 4.93 22.32 -11.29
N ASN A 123 4.84 22.10 -12.59
CA ASN A 123 3.82 21.21 -13.15
C ASN A 123 4.29 20.53 -14.45
N PHE A 124 3.64 19.42 -14.78
CA PHE A 124 3.83 18.68 -16.02
C PHE A 124 3.48 19.55 -17.24
N ASP A 125 4.36 19.52 -18.23
CA ASP A 125 4.20 20.23 -19.50
C ASP A 125 4.12 19.21 -20.64
N ASN A 126 2.96 19.13 -21.28
CA ASN A 126 2.70 18.18 -22.37
C ASN A 126 3.65 18.38 -23.56
N ALA A 127 4.19 19.58 -23.78
CA ALA A 127 5.14 19.84 -24.87
C ALA A 127 6.54 19.29 -24.57
N ILE A 128 6.93 19.24 -23.29
CA ILE A 128 8.22 18.72 -22.82
C ILE A 128 8.11 17.22 -22.51
N GLY A 129 6.91 16.75 -22.16
CA GLY A 129 6.68 15.39 -21.70
C GLY A 129 7.25 15.14 -20.29
N ASN A 130 7.49 16.20 -19.51
CA ASN A 130 8.04 16.14 -18.16
C ASN A 130 7.61 17.37 -17.32
N ILE A 131 7.94 17.39 -16.02
CA ILE A 131 7.74 18.55 -15.15
C ILE A 131 8.62 19.71 -15.62
N ASN A 132 8.00 20.85 -15.91
CA ASN A 132 8.72 22.07 -16.25
C ASN A 132 9.34 22.66 -14.96
N GLN A 133 10.68 22.62 -14.88
CA GLN A 133 11.41 23.07 -13.70
C GLN A 133 11.63 24.58 -13.66
N ASP A 134 11.45 25.27 -14.80
CA ASP A 134 11.79 26.68 -14.99
C ASP A 134 10.58 27.61 -14.81
N LYS A 135 9.37 27.06 -14.88
CA LYS A 135 8.12 27.83 -14.84
C LYS A 135 7.12 27.25 -13.87
N GLU A 136 6.62 28.11 -12.98
CA GLU A 136 5.46 27.80 -12.15
C GLU A 136 4.16 28.17 -12.84
N VAL A 137 3.13 27.36 -12.61
CA VAL A 137 1.77 27.61 -13.08
C VAL A 137 0.84 27.86 -11.90
N PHE A 138 -0.28 28.54 -12.17
CA PHE A 138 -1.37 28.65 -11.22
C PHE A 138 -2.19 27.36 -11.24
N PHE A 139 -2.58 26.87 -10.06
CA PHE A 139 -3.36 25.65 -9.86
C PHE A 139 -2.71 24.36 -10.42
N PRO A 140 -1.46 24.02 -10.04
CA PRO A 140 -0.80 22.82 -10.51
C PRO A 140 -1.48 21.55 -9.97
N ARG A 141 -1.81 20.60 -10.84
CA ARG A 141 -2.42 19.30 -10.45
C ARG A 141 -1.53 18.10 -10.80
N ARG A 142 -0.63 18.25 -11.76
CA ARG A 142 0.29 17.22 -12.26
C ARG A 142 1.73 17.59 -11.89
N TYR A 143 2.02 17.65 -10.60
CA TYR A 143 3.26 18.25 -10.08
C TYR A 143 4.36 17.22 -9.73
N SER A 144 4.01 15.94 -9.59
CA SER A 144 4.96 14.93 -9.12
C SER A 144 5.98 14.54 -10.20
N SER A 145 7.26 14.54 -9.84
CA SER A 145 8.36 14.17 -10.74
C SER A 145 8.68 12.67 -10.77
N GLN A 146 7.90 11.83 -10.08
CA GLN A 146 8.14 10.39 -10.09
C GLN A 146 7.91 9.83 -11.51
N PRO A 147 8.80 8.97 -12.06
CA PRO A 147 8.71 8.53 -13.45
C PRO A 147 7.37 7.88 -13.85
N ASN A 148 6.81 7.06 -12.97
CA ASN A 148 5.48 6.45 -13.15
C ASN A 148 4.37 7.53 -13.20
N HIS A 149 4.43 8.55 -12.34
CA HIS A 149 3.46 9.65 -12.32
C HIS A 149 3.56 10.47 -13.61
N VAL A 150 4.78 10.81 -14.02
CA VAL A 150 5.07 11.52 -15.27
C VAL A 150 4.49 10.77 -16.47
N ASN A 151 4.64 9.43 -16.52
CA ASN A 151 4.04 8.62 -17.57
C ASN A 151 2.51 8.63 -17.51
N TYR A 152 1.91 8.52 -16.32
CA TYR A 152 0.46 8.59 -16.17
C TYR A 152 -0.11 9.97 -16.51
N TYR A 153 0.65 11.05 -16.32
CA TYR A 153 0.23 12.40 -16.68
C TYR A 153 0.13 12.63 -18.19
N LYS A 154 0.88 11.86 -19.00
CA LYS A 154 0.88 11.97 -20.47
C LYS A 154 -0.48 11.65 -21.11
N GLN A 155 -1.34 10.89 -20.43
CA GLN A 155 -2.67 10.55 -20.94
C GLN A 155 -3.69 11.70 -20.82
N TYR A 156 -3.34 12.81 -20.14
CA TYR A 156 -4.24 13.95 -19.93
C TYR A 156 -3.81 15.16 -20.75
N ASP A 157 -4.79 15.86 -21.31
CA ASP A 157 -4.54 17.04 -22.16
C ASP A 157 -4.19 18.28 -21.34
N SER A 158 -4.64 18.36 -20.08
CA SER A 158 -4.43 19.52 -19.22
C SER A 158 -4.58 19.19 -17.73
N ASP A 159 -4.24 20.15 -16.87
CA ASP A 159 -4.50 20.03 -15.42
C ASP A 159 -5.99 20.01 -15.10
N TRP A 160 -6.82 20.65 -15.93
CA TRP A 160 -8.28 20.62 -15.76
C TRP A 160 -8.85 19.25 -16.11
N ASP A 161 -8.36 18.65 -17.19
CA ASP A 161 -8.73 17.28 -17.55
C ASP A 161 -8.32 16.31 -16.44
N PHE A 162 -7.07 16.36 -15.95
CA PHE A 162 -6.64 15.55 -14.81
C PHE A 162 -7.48 15.81 -13.54
N PHE A 163 -7.79 17.08 -13.24
CA PHE A 163 -8.61 17.44 -12.09
C PHE A 163 -10.00 16.81 -12.17
N TRP A 164 -10.70 16.95 -13.29
CA TRP A 164 -12.06 16.42 -13.43
C TRP A 164 -12.10 14.90 -13.60
N SER A 165 -11.25 14.35 -14.46
CA SER A 165 -11.24 12.94 -14.82
C SER A 165 -10.67 12.06 -13.70
N TYR A 166 -9.55 12.47 -13.09
CA TYR A 166 -8.93 11.69 -12.01
C TYR A 166 -9.33 12.22 -10.62
N GLN A 167 -9.05 13.48 -10.30
CA GLN A 167 -9.21 13.95 -8.92
C GLN A 167 -10.67 14.09 -8.47
N ILE A 168 -11.61 14.43 -9.37
CA ILE A 168 -13.04 14.50 -9.04
C ILE A 168 -13.74 13.17 -9.34
N ASN A 169 -13.66 12.68 -10.58
CA ASN A 169 -14.44 11.52 -10.98
C ASN A 169 -13.89 10.23 -10.35
N HIS A 170 -12.62 9.90 -10.61
CA HIS A 170 -11.99 8.69 -10.06
C HIS A 170 -11.84 8.72 -8.54
N MET A 171 -11.40 9.84 -7.96
CA MET A 171 -11.08 9.90 -6.52
C MET A 171 -12.24 10.31 -5.62
N TYR A 172 -13.35 10.88 -6.13
CA TYR A 172 -14.47 11.29 -5.28
C TYR A 172 -15.81 10.72 -5.72
N ILE A 173 -16.23 10.94 -6.97
CA ILE A 173 -17.54 10.47 -7.45
C ILE A 173 -17.64 8.95 -7.35
N ARG A 174 -16.56 8.23 -7.68
CA ARG A 174 -16.47 6.77 -7.52
C ARG A 174 -16.77 6.32 -6.08
N TYR A 175 -16.09 6.89 -5.08
CA TYR A 175 -16.32 6.55 -3.67
C TYR A 175 -17.68 6.99 -3.15
N PHE A 176 -18.16 8.15 -3.61
CA PHE A 176 -19.50 8.61 -3.30
C PHE A 176 -20.55 7.60 -3.80
N ASN A 177 -20.37 7.08 -5.02
CA ASN A 177 -21.24 6.06 -5.58
C ASN A 177 -21.11 4.72 -4.87
N TRP A 178 -19.92 4.32 -4.41
CA TRP A 178 -19.75 3.12 -3.56
C TRP A 178 -20.63 3.15 -2.32
N ASN A 179 -20.82 4.33 -1.73
CA ASN A 179 -21.59 4.48 -0.49
C ASN A 179 -23.11 4.60 -0.72
N PHE A 180 -23.56 5.09 -1.88
CA PHE A 180 -24.99 5.41 -2.09
C PHE A 180 -25.65 4.72 -3.28
N ILE A 181 -24.90 4.02 -4.13
CA ILE A 181 -25.39 3.25 -5.28
C ILE A 181 -24.93 1.80 -5.22
N GLY A 182 -23.65 1.56 -4.94
CA GLY A 182 -23.07 0.22 -4.84
C GLY A 182 -21.60 0.18 -5.30
N ARG A 183 -20.89 -0.90 -4.96
CA ARG A 183 -19.46 -1.09 -5.18
C ARG A 183 -19.22 -2.34 -6.01
N VAL A 184 -18.31 -2.29 -6.98
CA VAL A 184 -18.00 -3.44 -7.84
C VAL A 184 -17.25 -4.54 -7.07
N SER A 185 -16.23 -4.16 -6.30
CA SER A 185 -15.44 -5.06 -5.46
C SER A 185 -14.52 -4.25 -4.54
N ASP A 186 -13.85 -4.92 -3.60
CA ASP A 186 -12.79 -4.31 -2.79
C ASP A 186 -11.46 -4.09 -3.50
N MET A 187 -11.29 -4.65 -4.71
CA MET A 187 -10.09 -4.49 -5.52
C MET A 187 -9.85 -3.03 -5.89
N GLN A 188 -8.59 -2.61 -5.77
CA GLN A 188 -8.18 -1.23 -6.01
C GLN A 188 -8.53 -0.78 -7.44
N ASP A 189 -8.93 0.48 -7.57
CA ASP A 189 -9.28 1.17 -8.82
C ASP A 189 -10.55 0.64 -9.53
N THR A 190 -11.27 -0.32 -8.95
CA THR A 190 -12.55 -0.79 -9.49
C THR A 190 -13.67 0.26 -9.37
N GLY A 191 -14.67 0.16 -10.24
CA GLY A 191 -15.77 1.13 -10.34
C GLY A 191 -16.88 0.92 -9.31
N TRP A 192 -18.03 1.56 -9.57
CA TRP A 192 -19.27 1.38 -8.82
C TRP A 192 -20.29 0.62 -9.68
N GLN A 193 -21.27 -0.01 -9.05
CA GLN A 193 -22.35 -0.73 -9.75
C GLN A 193 -23.69 -0.44 -9.07
N SER A 194 -24.79 -0.65 -9.80
CA SER A 194 -26.14 -0.39 -9.29
C SER A 194 -26.90 -1.64 -8.86
N GLY A 195 -26.56 -2.82 -9.41
CA GLY A 195 -27.32 -4.07 -9.26
C GLY A 195 -28.31 -4.38 -10.38
N PHE A 196 -28.46 -3.50 -11.38
CA PHE A 196 -29.27 -3.78 -12.58
C PHE A 196 -28.49 -4.48 -13.70
N GLU A 197 -27.18 -4.56 -13.56
CA GLU A 197 -26.27 -5.24 -14.49
C GLU A 197 -25.79 -6.55 -13.85
N THR A 198 -25.30 -7.47 -14.68
CA THR A 198 -24.66 -8.69 -14.17
C THR A 198 -23.43 -8.32 -13.35
N GLU A 199 -23.35 -8.83 -12.12
CA GLU A 199 -22.23 -8.58 -11.22
C GLU A 199 -20.91 -9.07 -11.84
N LYS A 200 -19.90 -8.20 -11.80
CA LYS A 200 -18.57 -8.53 -12.35
C LYS A 200 -17.77 -9.47 -11.45
N TYR A 201 -17.99 -9.40 -10.14
CA TYR A 201 -17.27 -10.17 -9.11
C TYR A 201 -18.25 -10.70 -8.05
N PRO A 202 -19.17 -11.61 -8.41
CA PRO A 202 -20.23 -12.07 -7.50
C PRO A 202 -19.72 -12.84 -6.28
N GLU A 203 -18.53 -13.46 -6.37
CA GLU A 203 -17.91 -14.17 -5.24
C GLU A 203 -17.22 -13.22 -4.25
N ASN A 204 -17.10 -11.93 -4.60
CA ASN A 204 -16.44 -10.95 -3.75
C ASN A 204 -17.47 -10.31 -2.80
N ALA A 205 -17.30 -10.53 -1.49
CA ALA A 205 -18.22 -10.01 -0.48
C ALA A 205 -18.39 -8.47 -0.49
N ALA A 206 -17.43 -7.72 -1.04
CA ALA A 206 -17.54 -6.26 -1.18
C ALA A 206 -18.18 -5.82 -2.52
N SER A 207 -18.76 -6.76 -3.26
CA SER A 207 -19.59 -6.51 -4.43
C SER A 207 -21.01 -6.18 -3.97
N ASN A 208 -21.29 -4.89 -3.81
CA ASN A 208 -22.50 -4.41 -3.14
C ASN A 208 -23.41 -3.68 -4.13
N ALA A 209 -24.73 -3.85 -4.01
CA ALA A 209 -25.72 -3.20 -4.87
C ALA A 209 -26.88 -2.58 -4.08
N TYR A 210 -27.11 -1.27 -4.25
CA TYR A 210 -28.17 -0.53 -3.55
C TYR A 210 -29.27 0.01 -4.47
N TYR A 211 -29.24 -0.32 -5.77
CA TYR A 211 -30.28 -0.01 -6.75
C TYR A 211 -30.67 1.48 -6.81
N PHE A 212 -29.70 2.37 -6.57
CA PHE A 212 -29.89 3.82 -6.43
C PHE A 212 -30.82 4.29 -5.31
N ILE A 213 -31.35 3.40 -4.46
CA ILE A 213 -32.36 3.77 -3.45
C ILE A 213 -31.82 4.83 -2.48
N PRO A 214 -30.64 4.66 -1.82
CA PRO A 214 -30.10 5.67 -0.91
C PRO A 214 -29.78 6.97 -1.65
N PHE A 215 -29.18 6.86 -2.84
CA PHE A 215 -28.85 8.02 -3.68
C PHE A 215 -30.08 8.87 -4.03
N LEU A 216 -31.15 8.24 -4.55
CA LEU A 216 -32.37 8.96 -4.95
C LEU A 216 -33.09 9.58 -3.75
N LEU A 217 -33.13 8.88 -2.61
CA LEU A 217 -33.66 9.45 -1.36
C LEU A 217 -32.85 10.67 -0.91
N GLY A 218 -31.52 10.62 -1.02
CA GLY A 218 -30.64 11.74 -0.69
C GLY A 218 -30.83 12.94 -1.62
N VAL A 219 -30.94 12.71 -2.94
CA VAL A 219 -31.23 13.78 -3.92
C VAL A 219 -32.59 14.41 -3.65
N PHE A 220 -33.62 13.59 -3.40
CA PHE A 220 -34.94 14.10 -3.07
C PHE A 220 -34.95 14.89 -1.76
N GLY A 221 -34.26 14.39 -0.73
CA GLY A 221 -34.12 15.07 0.56
C GLY A 221 -33.32 16.37 0.49
N LEU A 222 -32.33 16.45 -0.39
CA LEU A 222 -31.62 17.70 -0.71
C LEU A 222 -32.61 18.73 -1.28
N ILE A 223 -33.40 18.35 -2.29
CA ILE A 223 -34.40 19.23 -2.91
C ILE A 223 -35.44 19.67 -1.88
N PHE A 224 -36.00 18.72 -1.13
CA PHE A 224 -36.96 18.98 -0.07
C PHE A 224 -36.41 19.96 0.97
N HIS A 225 -35.20 19.72 1.48
CA HIS A 225 -34.56 20.60 2.46
C HIS A 225 -34.38 22.03 1.92
N PHE A 226 -33.99 22.20 0.66
CA PHE A 226 -33.88 23.54 0.06
C PHE A 226 -35.24 24.24 -0.11
N THR A 227 -36.30 23.49 -0.42
CA THR A 227 -37.65 24.07 -0.51
C THR A 227 -38.25 24.43 0.84
N SER A 228 -37.90 23.70 1.90
CA SER A 228 -38.45 23.90 3.26
C SER A 228 -37.63 24.89 4.10
N ASP A 229 -36.29 24.77 4.11
CA ASP A 229 -35.37 25.65 4.86
C ASP A 229 -34.04 25.78 4.13
N TRP A 230 -34.01 26.65 3.12
CA TRP A 230 -32.80 26.91 2.32
C TRP A 230 -31.59 27.37 3.15
N ARG A 231 -31.79 27.98 4.32
CA ARG A 231 -30.69 28.50 5.14
C ARG A 231 -29.93 27.36 5.82
N ARG A 232 -30.66 26.38 6.37
CA ARG A 232 -30.06 25.17 6.93
C ARG A 232 -29.56 24.23 5.83
N ALA A 233 -30.30 24.13 4.71
CA ALA A 233 -29.86 23.35 3.56
C ALA A 233 -28.52 23.83 3.03
N PHE A 234 -28.33 25.16 2.95
CA PHE A 234 -27.06 25.75 2.54
C PHE A 234 -25.92 25.46 3.52
N ALA A 235 -26.18 25.34 4.82
CA ALA A 235 -25.17 24.97 5.81
C ALA A 235 -24.70 23.52 5.61
N ILE A 236 -25.62 22.57 5.40
CA ILE A 236 -25.28 21.17 5.09
C ILE A 236 -24.59 21.07 3.74
N LEU A 237 -25.04 21.82 2.73
CA LEU A 237 -24.38 21.88 1.42
C LEU A 237 -22.94 22.38 1.54
N THR A 238 -22.71 23.38 2.40
CA THR A 238 -21.36 23.88 2.65
C THR A 238 -20.48 22.79 3.27
N LEU A 239 -20.99 22.03 4.24
CA LEU A 239 -20.29 20.90 4.84
C LEU A 239 -19.98 19.82 3.78
N PHE A 240 -20.99 19.40 3.01
CA PHE A 240 -20.86 18.43 1.92
C PHE A 240 -19.80 18.84 0.90
N PHE A 241 -19.84 20.10 0.46
CA PHE A 241 -18.90 20.62 -0.52
C PHE A 241 -17.47 20.71 0.04
N ILE A 242 -17.30 21.23 1.26
CA ILE A 242 -15.98 21.40 1.86
C ILE A 242 -15.31 20.04 2.10
N THR A 243 -16.03 19.09 2.68
CA THR A 243 -15.51 17.77 3.07
C THR A 243 -15.54 16.74 1.93
N GLY A 244 -16.06 17.10 0.76
CA GLY A 244 -16.09 16.27 -0.44
C GLY A 244 -15.21 16.85 -1.54
N ILE A 245 -15.73 17.85 -2.26
CA ILE A 245 -15.06 18.38 -3.46
C ILE A 245 -13.90 19.32 -3.09
N ALA A 246 -14.07 20.21 -2.12
CA ALA A 246 -13.05 21.21 -1.81
C ALA A 246 -11.79 20.60 -1.18
N ILE A 247 -11.93 19.54 -0.38
CA ILE A 247 -10.79 18.86 0.23
C ILE A 247 -9.87 18.21 -0.83
N ILE A 248 -10.38 17.89 -2.02
CA ILE A 248 -9.55 17.37 -3.14
C ILE A 248 -8.53 18.41 -3.60
N ILE A 249 -8.93 19.69 -3.64
CA ILE A 249 -8.02 20.79 -3.98
C ILE A 249 -6.86 20.84 -2.99
N PHE A 250 -7.16 20.61 -1.71
CA PHE A 250 -6.19 20.59 -0.62
C PHE A 250 -5.30 19.33 -0.64
N LEU A 251 -5.87 18.15 -0.86
CA LEU A 251 -5.11 16.91 -0.91
C LEU A 251 -4.23 16.80 -2.14
N ASN A 252 -4.60 17.46 -3.24
CA ASN A 252 -3.94 17.46 -4.54
C ASN A 252 -3.31 16.09 -4.89
N GLN A 253 -4.16 15.05 -4.88
CA GLN A 253 -3.73 13.65 -4.94
C GLN A 253 -3.05 13.34 -6.27
N THR A 254 -1.93 12.63 -6.20
CA THR A 254 -1.20 12.11 -7.36
C THR A 254 -1.82 10.80 -7.87
N PRO A 255 -1.44 10.35 -9.08
CA PRO A 255 -1.71 9.00 -9.56
C PRO A 255 -1.16 7.90 -8.63
N TYR A 256 -1.60 6.66 -8.85
CA TYR A 256 -1.11 5.45 -8.17
C TYR A 256 -1.06 5.58 -6.65
N GLN A 257 -2.21 5.90 -6.05
CA GLN A 257 -2.31 5.87 -4.60
C GLN A 257 -2.03 4.45 -4.10
N PRO A 258 -1.35 4.27 -2.95
CA PRO A 258 -0.98 2.94 -2.45
C PRO A 258 -2.17 2.13 -1.95
N ARG A 259 -3.33 2.77 -1.75
CA ARG A 259 -4.59 2.17 -1.33
C ARG A 259 -5.74 3.15 -1.59
N GLU A 260 -6.97 2.65 -1.50
CA GLU A 260 -8.17 3.48 -1.57
C GLU A 260 -8.22 4.51 -0.44
N ARG A 261 -8.74 5.72 -0.74
CA ARG A 261 -8.77 6.88 0.17
C ARG A 261 -10.17 7.45 0.41
N ASP A 262 -11.19 6.61 0.31
CA ASP A 262 -12.59 6.95 0.60
C ASP A 262 -12.78 7.59 2.00
N TYR A 263 -11.98 7.17 2.98
CA TYR A 263 -11.96 7.73 4.34
C TYR A 263 -11.72 9.24 4.40
N ALA A 264 -11.06 9.83 3.38
CA ALA A 264 -10.82 11.28 3.32
C ALA A 264 -12.11 12.08 3.09
N TYR A 265 -13.19 11.43 2.63
CA TYR A 265 -14.45 12.07 2.21
C TYR A 265 -15.64 11.72 3.12
N VAL A 266 -15.41 11.01 4.23
CA VAL A 266 -16.45 10.57 5.18
C VAL A 266 -17.34 11.74 5.65
N GLY A 267 -16.78 12.94 5.80
CA GLY A 267 -17.55 14.12 6.15
C GLY A 267 -18.67 14.46 5.16
N SER A 268 -18.43 14.28 3.85
CA SER A 268 -19.45 14.56 2.83
C SER A 268 -20.47 13.43 2.77
N PHE A 269 -20.05 12.19 3.02
CA PHE A 269 -20.96 11.04 3.10
C PHE A 269 -21.94 11.19 4.25
N PHE A 270 -21.48 11.63 5.43
CA PHE A 270 -22.36 11.97 6.54
C PHE A 270 -23.33 13.11 6.21
N ALA A 271 -22.85 14.16 5.53
CA ALA A 271 -23.73 15.25 5.11
C ALA A 271 -24.83 14.78 4.15
N PHE A 272 -24.50 13.88 3.21
CA PHE A 272 -25.47 13.31 2.28
C PHE A 272 -26.46 12.35 2.97
N ALA A 273 -26.00 11.55 3.94
CA ALA A 273 -26.86 10.69 4.75
C ALA A 273 -27.94 11.46 5.53
N ILE A 274 -27.65 12.70 5.97
CA ILE A 274 -28.67 13.58 6.55
C ILE A 274 -29.77 13.89 5.52
N TRP A 275 -29.41 14.14 4.26
CA TRP A 275 -30.41 14.32 3.21
C TRP A 275 -31.17 13.04 2.90
N VAL A 276 -30.56 11.86 2.97
CA VAL A 276 -31.31 10.59 2.85
C VAL A 276 -32.45 10.53 3.87
N GLY A 277 -32.16 10.84 5.14
CA GLY A 277 -33.18 10.90 6.21
C GLY A 277 -34.24 11.99 5.98
N LEU A 278 -33.83 13.18 5.54
CA LEU A 278 -34.77 14.26 5.18
C LEU A 278 -35.62 13.92 3.96
N GLY A 279 -35.12 13.10 3.04
CA GLY A 279 -35.86 12.57 1.90
C GLY A 279 -37.04 11.72 2.34
N VAL A 280 -36.84 10.87 3.35
CA VAL A 280 -37.94 10.10 3.95
C VAL A 280 -39.00 11.02 4.55
N THR A 281 -38.59 12.05 5.30
CA THR A 281 -39.52 13.07 5.82
C THR A 281 -40.29 13.77 4.70
N GLY A 282 -39.61 14.17 3.63
CA GLY A 282 -40.25 14.78 2.47
C GLY A 282 -41.25 13.85 1.77
N LEU A 283 -40.98 12.54 1.73
CA LEU A 283 -41.90 11.56 1.15
C LEU A 283 -43.15 11.40 2.02
N VAL A 284 -42.98 11.40 3.34
CA VAL A 284 -44.11 11.39 4.28
C VAL A 284 -44.96 12.64 4.11
N ASP A 285 -44.37 13.82 4.05
CA ASP A 285 -45.10 15.08 3.87
C ASP A 285 -45.80 15.14 2.50
N LEU A 286 -45.14 14.68 1.44
CA LEU A 286 -45.73 14.57 0.12
C LEU A 286 -46.94 13.64 0.14
N ALA A 287 -46.83 12.44 0.71
CA ALA A 287 -47.94 11.49 0.79
C ALA A 287 -49.10 12.02 1.64
N LYS A 288 -48.83 12.69 2.75
CA LYS A 288 -49.86 13.34 3.58
C LYS A 288 -50.65 14.39 2.79
N SER A 289 -49.98 15.14 1.92
CA SER A 289 -50.64 16.16 1.08
C SER A 289 -51.66 15.58 0.11
N TYR A 290 -51.45 14.34 -0.37
CA TYR A 290 -52.38 13.64 -1.27
C TYR A 290 -53.43 12.79 -0.53
N LEU A 291 -53.09 12.26 0.65
CA LEU A 291 -53.87 11.21 1.33
C LEU A 291 -54.51 11.67 2.66
N LYS A 292 -54.63 12.99 2.89
CA LYS A 292 -55.33 13.61 4.04
C LYS A 292 -54.85 13.08 5.41
N ASP A 293 -53.56 13.24 5.71
CA ASP A 293 -52.98 12.96 7.03
C ASP A 293 -53.24 11.55 7.60
N ASN A 294 -53.26 10.53 6.74
CA ASN A 294 -53.37 9.15 7.18
C ASN A 294 -52.05 8.66 7.83
N ALA A 295 -52.07 8.48 9.15
CA ALA A 295 -50.91 8.01 9.92
C ALA A 295 -50.38 6.65 9.45
N VAL A 296 -51.24 5.73 9.00
CA VAL A 296 -50.84 4.41 8.50
C VAL A 296 -49.96 4.53 7.26
N VAL A 297 -50.29 5.44 6.35
CA VAL A 297 -49.48 5.71 5.15
C VAL A 297 -48.13 6.28 5.54
N SER A 298 -48.09 7.19 6.50
CA SER A 298 -46.84 7.78 7.00
C SER A 298 -45.92 6.71 7.61
N TYR A 299 -46.45 5.87 8.49
CA TYR A 299 -45.69 4.76 9.07
C TYR A 299 -45.26 3.73 8.02
N GLY A 300 -46.12 3.45 7.03
CA GLY A 300 -45.79 2.58 5.90
C GLY A 300 -44.61 3.10 5.08
N ILE A 301 -44.57 4.40 4.76
CA ILE A 301 -43.46 5.03 4.02
C ILE A 301 -42.17 4.96 4.83
N VAL A 302 -42.22 5.29 6.12
CA VAL A 302 -41.04 5.19 6.99
C VAL A 302 -40.52 3.75 7.05
N ALA A 303 -41.41 2.77 7.23
CA ALA A 303 -41.02 1.36 7.25
C ALA A 303 -40.40 0.91 5.91
N LEU A 304 -41.01 1.27 4.78
CA LEU A 304 -40.49 0.97 3.45
C LEU A 304 -39.12 1.63 3.20
N ALA A 305 -38.95 2.89 3.63
CA ALA A 305 -37.68 3.58 3.50
C ALA A 305 -36.59 2.98 4.39
N LEU A 306 -36.93 2.54 5.62
CA LEU A 306 -36.01 1.82 6.50
C LEU A 306 -35.58 0.47 5.90
N ILE A 307 -36.50 -0.25 5.26
CA ILE A 307 -36.19 -1.49 4.54
C ILE A 307 -35.29 -1.18 3.32
N GLY A 308 -35.69 -0.22 2.50
CA GLY A 308 -35.05 0.07 1.23
C GLY A 308 -33.67 0.74 1.32
N SER A 309 -33.33 1.39 2.44
CA SER A 309 -32.02 2.03 2.61
C SER A 309 -31.21 1.41 3.75
N PRO A 310 -31.44 1.71 5.05
CA PRO A 310 -30.53 1.25 6.10
C PRO A 310 -30.51 -0.28 6.28
N ILE A 311 -31.62 -1.00 6.11
CA ILE A 311 -31.62 -2.48 6.18
C ILE A 311 -30.93 -3.08 4.97
N LEU A 312 -31.25 -2.64 3.75
CA LEU A 312 -30.58 -3.11 2.52
C LEU A 312 -29.07 -2.87 2.59
N MET A 313 -28.65 -1.66 2.92
CA MET A 313 -27.23 -1.33 3.08
C MET A 313 -26.61 -2.16 4.21
N GLY A 314 -27.29 -2.32 5.35
CA GLY A 314 -26.82 -3.17 6.43
C GLY A 314 -26.62 -4.62 6.00
N SER A 315 -27.54 -5.21 5.23
CA SER A 315 -27.43 -6.59 4.75
C SER A 315 -26.34 -6.77 3.69
N GLN A 316 -26.17 -5.79 2.81
CA GLN A 316 -25.19 -5.80 1.73
C GLN A 316 -23.75 -5.52 2.20
N ASN A 317 -23.57 -5.00 3.41
CA ASN A 317 -22.24 -4.66 3.93
C ASN A 317 -21.89 -5.43 5.21
N TRP A 318 -22.69 -6.43 5.60
CA TRP A 318 -22.46 -7.10 6.88
C TRP A 318 -21.23 -8.00 6.82
N ASP A 319 -21.11 -8.79 5.75
CA ASP A 319 -20.05 -9.76 5.51
C ASP A 319 -18.70 -9.11 5.18
N ASP A 320 -18.67 -8.00 4.43
CA ASP A 320 -17.42 -7.28 4.09
C ASP A 320 -16.91 -6.33 5.20
N HIS A 321 -17.75 -5.95 6.17
CA HIS A 321 -17.34 -5.15 7.33
C HIS A 321 -17.08 -5.97 8.59
N ASP A 322 -17.51 -7.23 8.64
CA ASP A 322 -17.20 -8.10 9.76
C ASP A 322 -15.70 -8.40 9.82
N ARG A 323 -15.11 -8.17 11.00
CA ARG A 323 -13.69 -8.33 11.29
C ARG A 323 -13.44 -9.22 12.51
N HIS A 324 -14.47 -9.82 13.12
CA HIS A 324 -14.35 -10.49 14.42
C HIS A 324 -13.33 -11.65 14.44
N ASP A 325 -13.24 -12.37 13.32
CA ASP A 325 -12.34 -13.52 13.14
C ASP A 325 -11.13 -13.25 12.25
N ARG A 326 -10.82 -11.97 12.01
CA ARG A 326 -9.70 -11.57 11.14
C ARG A 326 -8.41 -11.38 11.93
N TYR A 327 -7.56 -12.42 11.98
CA TYR A 327 -6.28 -12.42 12.71
C TYR A 327 -5.02 -12.37 11.84
N VAL A 328 -5.15 -12.14 10.53
CA VAL A 328 -4.00 -12.20 9.60
C VAL A 328 -2.87 -11.23 9.95
N ALA A 329 -3.17 -9.97 10.26
CA ALA A 329 -2.14 -8.98 10.59
C ALA A 329 -1.33 -9.32 11.87
N PRO A 330 -1.95 -9.61 13.03
CA PRO A 330 -1.19 -10.00 14.23
C PRO A 330 -0.45 -11.34 14.05
N ASP A 331 -1.04 -12.32 13.35
CA ASP A 331 -0.37 -13.57 13.04
C ASP A 331 0.84 -13.34 12.11
N TYR A 332 0.70 -12.47 11.10
CA TYR A 332 1.82 -12.08 10.23
C TYR A 332 2.98 -11.50 11.01
N ALA A 333 2.69 -10.58 11.94
CA ALA A 333 3.71 -10.00 12.80
C ALA A 333 4.43 -11.06 13.64
N LYS A 334 3.67 -11.95 14.28
CA LYS A 334 4.21 -13.07 15.09
C LYS A 334 5.05 -14.02 14.23
N ASN A 335 4.59 -14.34 13.02
CA ASN A 335 5.27 -15.26 12.11
C ASN A 335 6.59 -14.68 11.61
N LEU A 336 6.61 -13.40 11.22
CA LEU A 336 7.84 -12.73 10.79
C LEU A 336 8.85 -12.62 11.94
N LEU A 337 8.41 -12.21 13.13
CA LEU A 337 9.28 -12.13 14.32
C LEU A 337 9.79 -13.52 14.76
N ASN A 338 8.99 -14.58 14.61
CA ASN A 338 9.42 -15.96 14.93
C ASN A 338 10.27 -16.61 13.84
N SER A 339 10.41 -15.97 12.68
CA SER A 339 11.28 -16.43 11.60
C SER A 339 12.76 -16.13 11.90
N VAL A 340 13.03 -15.01 12.58
CA VAL A 340 14.40 -14.52 12.81
C VAL A 340 15.02 -15.08 14.09
N ALA A 341 16.34 -15.25 14.07
CA ALA A 341 17.12 -15.68 15.22
C ALA A 341 17.05 -14.67 16.41
N PRO A 342 17.40 -15.09 17.65
CA PRO A 342 17.45 -14.20 18.81
C PRO A 342 18.35 -12.97 18.62
N ASN A 343 17.92 -11.84 19.17
CA ASN A 343 18.60 -10.54 19.11
C ASN A 343 18.85 -10.04 17.67
N ALA A 344 18.05 -10.45 16.69
CA ALA A 344 18.25 -10.05 15.30
C ALA A 344 17.97 -8.56 15.04
N ILE A 345 18.58 -8.01 13.99
CA ILE A 345 18.14 -6.80 13.29
C ILE A 345 17.33 -7.25 12.08
N ILE A 346 16.12 -6.73 11.90
CA ILE A 346 15.30 -7.00 10.72
C ILE A 346 14.95 -5.69 10.01
N PHE A 347 15.29 -5.61 8.73
CA PHE A 347 14.88 -4.54 7.84
C PHE A 347 13.49 -4.81 7.27
N THR A 348 12.59 -3.85 7.41
CA THR A 348 11.22 -3.85 6.87
C THR A 348 11.03 -2.69 5.90
N ASN A 349 9.99 -2.73 5.05
CA ASN A 349 9.89 -1.77 3.95
C ASN A 349 8.98 -0.58 4.25
N GLY A 350 7.87 -0.75 5.00
CA GLY A 350 6.91 0.33 5.24
C GLY A 350 5.78 0.00 6.22
N ASP A 351 4.66 0.72 6.13
CA ASP A 351 3.61 0.66 7.16
C ASP A 351 2.99 -0.75 7.29
N ASN A 352 2.71 -1.41 6.16
CA ASN A 352 1.99 -2.69 6.11
C ASN A 352 2.77 -3.87 6.70
N ASP A 353 4.10 -3.81 6.77
CA ASP A 353 4.91 -4.81 7.45
C ASP A 353 5.41 -4.34 8.81
N THR A 354 5.85 -3.09 8.95
CA THR A 354 6.45 -2.56 10.17
C THR A 354 5.45 -2.37 11.30
N PHE A 355 4.29 -1.76 11.03
CA PHE A 355 3.35 -1.39 12.10
C PHE A 355 2.74 -2.60 12.82
N PRO A 356 2.36 -3.69 12.13
CA PRO A 356 1.96 -4.92 12.81
C PRO A 356 3.06 -5.49 13.72
N LEU A 357 4.33 -5.41 13.31
CA LEU A 357 5.46 -5.90 14.11
C LEU A 357 5.66 -5.04 15.36
N TRP A 358 5.58 -3.71 15.23
CA TRP A 358 5.59 -2.79 16.36
C TRP A 358 4.43 -3.04 17.32
N TYR A 359 3.20 -3.23 16.82
CA TYR A 359 2.07 -3.63 17.65
C TYR A 359 2.36 -4.93 18.43
N ALA A 360 2.92 -5.94 17.75
CA ALA A 360 3.25 -7.22 18.41
C ALA A 360 4.31 -7.08 19.51
N GLN A 361 5.26 -6.15 19.38
CA GLN A 361 6.23 -5.85 20.43
C GLN A 361 5.63 -5.01 21.56
N GLU A 362 5.05 -3.84 21.23
CA GLU A 362 4.61 -2.85 22.22
C GLU A 362 3.36 -3.27 23.01
N VAL A 363 2.46 -4.03 22.39
CA VAL A 363 1.18 -4.41 22.99
C VAL A 363 1.18 -5.87 23.43
N GLU A 364 1.69 -6.77 22.60
CA GLU A 364 1.62 -8.23 22.84
C GLU A 364 2.90 -8.80 23.48
N GLY A 365 3.99 -8.02 23.57
CA GLY A 365 5.25 -8.44 24.17
C GLY A 365 5.99 -9.55 23.40
N VAL A 366 5.78 -9.65 22.08
CA VAL A 366 6.35 -10.71 21.25
C VAL A 366 7.73 -10.32 20.74
N ARG A 367 8.75 -11.13 21.05
CA ARG A 367 10.12 -10.98 20.49
C ARG A 367 10.68 -9.56 20.65
N THR A 368 10.56 -9.01 21.85
CA THR A 368 11.09 -7.70 22.28
C THR A 368 12.62 -7.61 22.17
N ASP A 369 13.30 -8.74 21.95
CA ASP A 369 14.73 -8.84 21.66
C ASP A 369 15.11 -8.39 20.22
N VAL A 370 14.18 -8.44 19.28
CA VAL A 370 14.44 -8.14 17.85
C VAL A 370 14.39 -6.63 17.60
N ARG A 371 15.39 -6.07 16.90
CA ARG A 371 15.35 -4.69 16.43
C ARG A 371 14.67 -4.60 15.06
N ILE A 372 13.51 -3.98 15.00
CA ILE A 372 12.83 -3.64 13.74
C ILE A 372 13.39 -2.33 13.18
N VAL A 373 13.78 -2.33 11.91
CA VAL A 373 14.32 -1.17 11.20
C VAL A 373 13.51 -0.92 9.93
N CYS A 374 12.64 0.09 9.96
CA CYS A 374 11.84 0.48 8.80
C CYS A 374 12.68 1.28 7.81
N LEU A 375 12.91 0.73 6.62
CA LEU A 375 13.73 1.37 5.58
C LEU A 375 13.14 2.73 5.15
N SER A 376 11.82 2.83 4.99
CA SER A 376 11.16 4.10 4.66
C SER A 376 11.51 5.22 5.64
N LEU A 377 11.61 4.91 6.94
CA LEU A 377 12.01 5.85 7.98
C LEU A 377 13.54 5.98 8.13
N LEU A 378 14.31 4.98 7.70
CA LEU A 378 15.80 5.00 7.71
C LEU A 378 16.40 6.04 6.75
N ASN A 379 15.55 6.83 6.10
CA ASN A 379 15.96 8.02 5.34
C ASN A 379 15.92 9.31 6.17
N THR A 380 15.37 9.29 7.39
CA THR A 380 15.25 10.46 8.26
C THR A 380 16.35 10.49 9.32
N ASP A 381 16.80 11.68 9.70
CA ASP A 381 17.85 11.87 10.70
C ASP A 381 17.38 11.43 12.10
N TRP A 382 16.15 11.78 12.48
CA TRP A 382 15.58 11.45 13.79
C TRP A 382 15.56 9.94 14.02
N TYR A 383 15.20 9.14 13.01
CA TYR A 383 15.08 7.69 13.17
C TYR A 383 16.44 7.02 13.28
N ILE A 384 17.44 7.49 12.49
CA ILE A 384 18.82 7.01 12.58
C ILE A 384 19.40 7.32 13.96
N LYS A 385 19.20 8.55 14.48
CA LYS A 385 19.64 8.97 15.81
C LYS A 385 18.97 8.15 16.91
N GLN A 386 17.67 7.88 16.79
CA GLN A 386 16.92 7.03 17.72
C GLN A 386 17.49 5.61 17.76
N LEU A 387 17.67 4.97 16.59
CA LEU A 387 18.25 3.63 16.50
C LEU A 387 19.67 3.55 17.07
N LYS A 388 20.47 4.62 16.92
CA LYS A 388 21.84 4.71 17.45
C LYS A 388 21.89 4.86 18.97
N LYS A 389 20.93 5.57 19.59
CA LYS A 389 21.03 6.02 20.99
C LYS A 389 20.10 5.28 21.95
N GLN A 390 18.93 4.82 21.47
CA GLN A 390 17.85 4.38 22.34
C GLN A 390 17.71 2.86 22.39
N TRP A 391 17.53 2.34 23.60
CA TRP A 391 17.09 0.98 23.84
C TRP A 391 15.63 0.83 23.41
N SER A 392 15.30 -0.30 22.80
CA SER A 392 13.92 -0.67 22.48
C SER A 392 13.64 -1.98 23.20
N HIS A 393 13.00 -1.89 24.37
CA HIS A 393 12.84 -3.02 25.30
C HIS A 393 14.18 -3.70 25.61
N GLU A 394 14.32 -4.96 25.22
CA GLU A 394 15.52 -5.81 25.39
C GLU A 394 16.58 -5.58 24.29
N SER A 395 16.20 -4.92 23.20
CA SER A 395 17.03 -4.70 22.04
C SER A 395 17.99 -3.53 22.26
N ALA A 396 19.29 -3.80 22.23
CA ALA A 396 20.33 -2.77 22.34
C ALA A 396 20.34 -1.81 21.14
N PRO A 397 20.80 -0.55 21.32
CA PRO A 397 21.03 0.40 20.24
C PRO A 397 21.96 -0.16 19.14
N LEU A 398 21.81 0.35 17.92
CA LEU A 398 22.55 -0.11 16.75
C LEU A 398 23.96 0.51 16.68
N PRO A 399 24.98 -0.25 16.24
CA PRO A 399 26.37 0.23 16.14
C PRO A 399 26.57 1.11 14.88
N ILE A 400 25.81 2.19 14.75
CA ILE A 400 25.91 3.13 13.62
C ILE A 400 27.17 3.98 13.80
N SER A 401 28.07 3.97 12.81
CA SER A 401 29.39 4.62 12.89
C SER A 401 29.34 6.14 12.80
N PHE A 402 28.36 6.67 12.07
CA PHE A 402 28.18 8.10 11.83
C PHE A 402 27.85 8.88 13.10
N ASN A 403 28.44 10.06 13.28
CA ASN A 403 28.03 11.01 14.34
C ASN A 403 26.80 11.83 13.91
N ASP A 404 26.21 12.58 14.84
CA ASP A 404 24.97 13.33 14.60
C ASP A 404 25.09 14.37 13.46
N GLU A 405 26.21 15.09 13.36
CA GLU A 405 26.44 16.06 12.28
C GLU A 405 26.59 15.37 10.91
N GLU A 406 27.20 14.19 10.88
CA GLU A 406 27.32 13.39 9.67
C GLU A 406 25.96 12.85 9.23
N ILE A 407 25.11 12.43 10.17
CA ILE A 407 23.73 12.01 9.91
C ILE A 407 22.94 13.15 9.27
N ASP A 408 22.99 14.36 9.84
CA ASP A 408 22.31 15.54 9.31
C ASP A 408 22.77 15.90 7.89
N ARG A 409 24.07 15.74 7.63
CA ARG A 409 24.65 16.01 6.32
C ARG A 409 24.20 15.01 5.26
N ILE A 410 24.15 13.71 5.58
CA ILE A 410 23.76 12.68 4.60
C ILE A 410 22.26 12.67 4.34
N THR A 411 21.43 13.05 5.31
CA THR A 411 19.96 13.13 5.14
C THR A 411 19.53 14.37 4.34
N SER A 412 20.37 15.41 4.33
CA SER A 412 20.09 16.66 3.61
C SER A 412 20.51 16.66 2.13
N ARG A 413 21.11 15.58 1.62
CA ARG A 413 21.65 15.55 0.25
C ARG A 413 21.53 14.18 -0.41
N ILE A 414 21.54 14.17 -1.75
CA ILE A 414 21.65 12.95 -2.55
C ILE A 414 23.07 12.90 -3.11
N ASP A 415 23.85 11.91 -2.67
CA ASP A 415 25.21 11.71 -3.14
C ASP A 415 25.24 10.77 -4.35
N ARG A 416 26.00 11.15 -5.39
CA ARG A 416 26.27 10.28 -6.54
C ARG A 416 27.04 9.05 -6.08
N TRP A 417 26.66 7.90 -6.61
CA TRP A 417 27.30 6.62 -6.35
C TRP A 417 28.02 6.11 -7.59
N GLU A 418 29.23 5.61 -7.38
CA GLU A 418 29.97 4.87 -8.38
C GLU A 418 29.86 3.38 -8.06
N PRO A 419 29.31 2.56 -8.99
CA PRO A 419 29.21 1.12 -8.80
C PRO A 419 30.55 0.51 -8.41
N LYS A 420 30.60 -0.17 -7.26
CA LYS A 420 31.84 -0.78 -6.74
C LYS A 420 31.57 -2.06 -5.98
N THR A 421 32.59 -2.91 -5.91
CA THR A 421 32.57 -4.10 -5.06
C THR A 421 32.85 -3.71 -3.62
N ILE A 422 31.95 -4.12 -2.73
CA ILE A 422 32.12 -4.01 -1.29
C ILE A 422 32.67 -5.33 -0.76
N THR A 423 33.66 -5.25 0.12
CA THR A 423 34.25 -6.40 0.81
C THR A 423 34.10 -6.21 2.31
N VAL A 424 33.51 -7.19 2.98
CA VAL A 424 33.38 -7.22 4.44
C VAL A 424 34.07 -8.49 4.97
N PRO A 425 35.17 -8.36 5.74
CA PRO A 425 35.94 -9.51 6.20
C PRO A 425 35.20 -10.33 7.26
N VAL A 426 35.49 -11.62 7.33
CA VAL A 426 34.91 -12.56 8.29
C VAL A 426 36.02 -13.10 9.19
N ASN A 427 36.05 -12.65 10.45
CA ASN A 427 37.04 -13.12 11.42
C ASN A 427 36.57 -14.44 12.06
N LYS A 428 36.87 -15.58 11.41
CA LYS A 428 36.48 -16.92 11.88
C LYS A 428 36.97 -17.23 13.31
N PRO A 429 38.23 -16.94 13.71
CA PRO A 429 38.66 -17.11 15.10
C PRO A 429 37.79 -16.35 16.12
N MET A 430 37.53 -15.06 15.86
CA MET A 430 36.67 -14.22 16.70
C MET A 430 35.23 -14.78 16.76
N LEU A 431 34.69 -15.25 15.65
CA LEU A 431 33.36 -15.84 15.61
C LEU A 431 33.26 -17.16 16.40
N LYS A 432 34.27 -18.04 16.30
CA LYS A 432 34.34 -19.27 17.11
C LYS A 432 34.37 -18.97 18.61
N GLU A 433 35.08 -17.92 18.99
CA GLU A 433 35.11 -17.40 20.36
C GLU A 433 33.76 -16.84 20.79
N ALA A 434 33.16 -15.96 19.97
CA ALA A 434 31.90 -15.30 20.28
C ALA A 434 30.70 -16.26 20.38
N PHE A 435 30.72 -17.36 19.59
CA PHE A 435 29.69 -18.39 19.57
C PHE A 435 29.99 -19.58 20.48
N SER A 436 31.07 -19.54 21.27
CA SER A 436 31.42 -20.61 22.20
C SER A 436 30.46 -20.64 23.40
N GLU A 437 29.98 -21.84 23.74
CA GLU A 437 29.21 -22.09 24.97
C GLU A 437 30.08 -22.18 26.24
N ASP A 438 31.42 -22.16 26.12
CA ASP A 438 32.34 -22.33 27.25
C ASP A 438 32.47 -21.06 28.12
N ALA A 439 31.99 -21.14 29.36
CA ALA A 439 32.05 -20.07 30.35
C ALA A 439 33.48 -19.65 30.72
N LYS A 440 34.48 -20.55 30.65
CA LYS A 440 35.89 -20.22 30.95
C LYS A 440 36.51 -19.33 29.88
N TYR A 441 36.05 -19.46 28.65
CA TYR A 441 36.51 -18.66 27.53
C TYR A 441 36.06 -17.19 27.68
N LYS A 442 34.85 -16.97 28.20
CA LYS A 442 34.28 -15.63 28.47
C LYS A 442 35.02 -14.86 29.58
N GLU A 443 35.55 -15.54 30.60
CA GLU A 443 36.37 -14.92 31.65
C GLU A 443 37.79 -14.54 31.18
N ALA A 444 38.38 -15.31 30.26
CA ALA A 444 39.76 -15.09 29.79
C ALA A 444 39.94 -13.78 29.00
N ILE A 445 38.88 -13.28 28.37
CA ILE A 445 38.88 -12.02 27.60
C ILE A 445 38.31 -10.81 28.35
N GLY A 446 38.06 -10.93 29.67
CA GLY A 446 37.73 -9.78 30.51
C GLY A 446 36.29 -9.30 30.42
N VAL A 447 35.37 -10.12 29.91
CA VAL A 447 33.94 -9.84 29.88
C VAL A 447 33.36 -10.14 31.26
N LYS A 448 33.05 -9.11 32.05
CA LYS A 448 32.24 -9.31 33.26
C LYS A 448 30.77 -9.48 32.85
N PRO A 449 30.09 -10.56 33.26
CA PRO A 449 28.66 -10.68 33.06
C PRO A 449 27.96 -9.56 33.83
N ASP A 450 27.31 -8.63 33.11
CA ASP A 450 26.41 -7.67 33.75
C ASP A 450 25.16 -8.43 34.21
N THR A 451 25.01 -8.54 35.53
CA THR A 451 23.85 -9.19 36.17
C THR A 451 22.61 -8.29 36.22
N SER A 452 22.69 -7.04 35.75
CA SER A 452 21.60 -6.05 35.78
C SER A 452 20.95 -5.77 34.43
N LEU A 453 21.55 -6.21 33.31
CA LEU A 453 20.94 -6.27 31.98
C LEU A 453 21.35 -7.59 31.31
N GLN A 454 20.44 -8.57 31.31
CA GLN A 454 20.65 -9.84 30.58
C GLN A 454 20.30 -9.65 29.10
N ILE A 455 21.30 -9.37 28.23
CA ILE A 455 21.47 -9.87 26.84
C ILE A 455 22.85 -9.37 26.34
N PHE A 456 23.92 -10.15 26.52
CA PHE A 456 24.58 -11.13 25.61
C PHE A 456 25.65 -10.53 24.66
N GLN A 457 26.91 -10.56 25.12
CA GLN A 457 28.11 -10.57 24.26
C GLN A 457 28.37 -11.94 23.60
N SER A 458 27.49 -12.93 23.77
CA SER A 458 27.50 -14.11 22.90
C SER A 458 26.74 -13.75 21.64
N GLY A 459 27.42 -13.65 20.51
CA GLY A 459 26.74 -13.49 19.23
C GLY A 459 25.79 -14.67 18.98
N THR A 460 24.80 -14.47 18.13
CA THR A 460 23.90 -15.55 17.72
C THR A 460 24.51 -16.25 16.52
N ASP A 461 24.83 -17.54 16.65
CA ASP A 461 25.49 -18.31 15.61
C ASP A 461 24.65 -18.38 14.32
N PHE A 462 25.28 -18.82 13.23
CA PHE A 462 24.63 -18.98 11.94
C PHE A 462 23.82 -20.29 11.83
N GLU A 463 23.63 -21.04 12.92
CA GLU A 463 23.11 -22.42 12.91
C GLU A 463 23.86 -23.29 11.86
N MET A 464 25.15 -23.01 11.67
CA MET A 464 26.06 -23.73 10.77
C MET A 464 27.52 -23.58 11.24
N PRO A 465 28.42 -24.51 10.88
CA PRO A 465 29.82 -24.43 11.30
C PRO A 465 30.50 -23.16 10.79
N VAL A 466 31.19 -22.42 11.67
CA VAL A 466 31.94 -21.19 11.32
C VAL A 466 33.00 -21.45 10.24
N ASP A 467 33.57 -22.66 10.20
CA ASP A 467 34.55 -23.06 9.19
C ASP A 467 33.97 -23.16 7.77
N SER A 468 32.64 -23.29 7.64
CA SER A 468 31.94 -23.36 6.35
C SER A 468 31.61 -21.99 5.76
N LEU A 469 31.87 -20.90 6.50
CA LEU A 469 31.71 -19.53 6.03
C LEU A 469 32.86 -19.15 5.08
N ASP A 470 32.63 -18.17 4.23
CA ASP A 470 33.68 -17.55 3.43
C ASP A 470 34.58 -16.67 4.31
N ASP A 471 35.80 -16.39 3.86
CA ASP A 471 36.73 -15.51 4.60
C ASP A 471 36.34 -14.02 4.48
N ALA A 472 35.53 -13.67 3.48
CA ALA A 472 34.96 -12.35 3.30
C ALA A 472 33.68 -12.42 2.45
N MET A 473 32.70 -11.58 2.77
CA MET A 473 31.54 -11.33 1.91
C MET A 473 31.93 -10.28 0.86
N GLN A 474 31.78 -10.61 -0.42
CA GLN A 474 32.10 -9.73 -1.55
C GLN A 474 30.95 -9.67 -2.56
N TRP A 475 30.44 -8.48 -2.85
CA TRP A 475 29.38 -8.28 -3.82
C TRP A 475 29.46 -6.89 -4.45
N LYS A 476 28.83 -6.73 -5.61
CA LYS A 476 28.81 -5.46 -6.35
C LYS A 476 27.59 -4.64 -5.95
N VAL A 477 27.81 -3.44 -5.44
CA VAL A 477 26.74 -2.47 -5.16
C VAL A 477 26.63 -1.49 -6.33
N ASN A 478 25.56 -1.62 -7.12
CA ASN A 478 25.33 -0.76 -8.28
C ASN A 478 24.75 0.62 -7.91
N GLY A 479 24.00 0.73 -6.83
CA GLY A 479 23.21 1.92 -6.49
C GLY A 479 21.91 2.01 -7.30
N ARG A 480 21.16 3.10 -7.10
CA ARG A 480 19.87 3.36 -7.73
C ARG A 480 20.06 4.16 -9.02
N PHE A 481 19.53 3.64 -10.12
CA PHE A 481 19.64 4.28 -11.43
C PHE A 481 18.78 5.54 -11.50
N TYR A 482 19.39 6.68 -11.82
CA TYR A 482 18.70 7.96 -12.00
C TYR A 482 18.43 8.27 -13.48
N GLY A 483 19.38 7.91 -14.35
CA GLY A 483 19.32 8.26 -15.77
C GLY A 483 20.68 8.11 -16.43
N ARG A 484 20.84 8.71 -17.61
CA ARG A 484 22.12 8.76 -18.31
C ARG A 484 22.64 10.19 -18.39
N ASP A 485 23.95 10.37 -18.29
CA ASP A 485 24.61 11.66 -18.51
C ASP A 485 24.65 12.03 -20.01
N ALA A 486 25.16 13.23 -20.32
CA ALA A 486 25.29 13.71 -21.70
C ALA A 486 26.22 12.85 -22.57
N GLN A 487 27.04 12.00 -21.96
CA GLN A 487 27.94 11.05 -22.62
C GLN A 487 27.33 9.65 -22.73
N GLY A 488 26.11 9.45 -22.23
CA GLY A 488 25.38 8.19 -22.27
C GLY A 488 25.71 7.22 -21.13
N ASN A 489 26.54 7.60 -20.16
CA ASN A 489 26.86 6.75 -19.00
C ASN A 489 25.72 6.77 -17.98
N GLY A 490 25.46 5.63 -17.33
CA GLY A 490 24.48 5.56 -16.26
C GLY A 490 24.91 6.38 -15.02
N VAL A 491 24.00 7.21 -14.53
CA VAL A 491 24.15 7.96 -13.28
C VAL A 491 23.41 7.21 -12.18
N TYR A 492 24.13 6.89 -11.11
CA TYR A 492 23.60 6.17 -9.96
C TYR A 492 23.74 7.01 -8.69
N PHE A 493 22.87 6.78 -7.72
CA PHE A 493 22.91 7.39 -6.40
C PHE A 493 22.57 6.36 -5.32
N MET A 494 22.82 6.70 -4.05
CA MET A 494 22.37 5.90 -2.91
C MET A 494 21.37 6.72 -2.10
N GLN A 495 20.35 6.07 -1.57
CA GLN A 495 19.54 6.64 -0.50
C GLN A 495 20.25 6.46 0.85
N VAL A 496 19.84 7.24 1.83
CA VAL A 496 20.42 7.19 3.18
C VAL A 496 20.22 5.81 3.79
N GLN A 497 19.04 5.20 3.62
CA GLN A 497 18.77 3.83 4.06
C GLN A 497 19.78 2.82 3.50
N ASP A 498 20.22 3.00 2.24
CA ASP A 498 21.15 2.10 1.57
C ASP A 498 22.55 2.23 2.21
N LEU A 499 22.96 3.45 2.56
CA LEU A 499 24.21 3.73 3.27
C LEU A 499 24.19 3.15 4.69
N MET A 500 23.05 3.26 5.39
CA MET A 500 22.89 2.71 6.75
C MET A 500 22.94 1.18 6.76
N ILE A 501 22.33 0.50 5.79
CA ILE A 501 22.45 -0.96 5.64
C ILE A 501 23.93 -1.35 5.50
N LEU A 502 24.68 -0.67 4.60
CA LEU A 502 26.10 -0.97 4.38
C LEU A 502 26.96 -0.67 5.61
N ASP A 503 26.64 0.37 6.37
CA ASP A 503 27.32 0.70 7.63
C ASP A 503 27.10 -0.39 8.68
N LEU A 504 25.82 -0.75 8.92
CA LEU A 504 25.44 -1.76 9.90
C LEU A 504 26.11 -3.11 9.60
N ILE A 505 26.16 -3.54 8.34
CA ILE A 505 26.85 -4.80 7.99
C ILE A 505 28.34 -4.74 8.35
N LYS A 506 29.00 -3.60 8.13
CA LYS A 506 30.44 -3.42 8.42
C LYS A 506 30.73 -3.30 9.91
N THR A 507 29.89 -2.63 10.67
CA THR A 507 30.12 -2.38 12.11
C THR A 507 29.64 -3.53 13.00
N ASN A 508 28.77 -4.39 12.48
CA ASN A 508 28.18 -5.50 13.22
C ASN A 508 29.15 -6.65 13.57
N ASN A 509 30.29 -6.76 12.88
CA ASN A 509 31.27 -7.85 13.06
C ASN A 509 30.67 -9.27 13.00
N TRP A 510 29.53 -9.44 12.30
CA TRP A 510 28.80 -10.70 12.19
C TRP A 510 28.29 -11.28 13.54
N LEU A 511 28.21 -10.46 14.59
CA LEU A 511 27.80 -10.91 15.93
C LEU A 511 26.28 -10.89 16.11
N ARG A 512 25.61 -9.88 15.55
CA ARG A 512 24.15 -9.76 15.57
C ARG A 512 23.57 -10.25 14.23
N PRO A 513 22.59 -11.17 14.21
CA PRO A 513 21.96 -11.59 12.97
C PRO A 513 21.30 -10.40 12.25
N ILE A 514 21.50 -10.29 10.95
CA ILE A 514 20.85 -9.25 10.11
C ILE A 514 19.93 -9.95 9.12
N TYR A 515 18.69 -9.46 9.03
CA TYR A 515 17.66 -9.98 8.16
C TYR A 515 17.01 -8.90 7.31
N PHE A 516 16.50 -9.30 6.15
CA PHE A 516 15.48 -8.57 5.40
C PHE A 516 14.15 -9.30 5.50
N ALA A 517 13.06 -8.59 5.78
CA ALA A 517 11.72 -9.15 5.60
C ALA A 517 11.49 -9.50 4.13
N ASN A 518 10.69 -10.54 3.86
CA ASN A 518 10.42 -10.96 2.49
C ASN A 518 9.62 -9.93 1.65
N THR A 519 9.10 -8.89 2.29
CA THR A 519 8.41 -7.73 1.70
C THR A 519 9.36 -6.64 1.22
N VAL A 520 10.65 -6.70 1.57
CA VAL A 520 11.64 -5.73 1.12
C VAL A 520 11.89 -5.91 -0.39
N SER A 521 11.99 -4.81 -1.12
CA SER A 521 12.26 -4.84 -2.56
C SER A 521 13.70 -5.24 -2.86
N SER A 522 13.93 -5.98 -3.96
CA SER A 522 15.27 -6.39 -4.41
C SER A 522 16.24 -5.21 -4.57
N GLN A 523 15.74 -4.04 -5.01
CA GLN A 523 16.57 -2.83 -5.09
C GLN A 523 17.14 -2.41 -3.72
N SER A 524 16.39 -2.63 -2.63
CA SER A 524 16.81 -2.28 -1.26
C SER A 524 17.60 -3.40 -0.58
N MET A 525 17.71 -4.59 -1.20
CA MET A 525 18.59 -5.69 -0.78
C MET A 525 20.05 -5.48 -1.23
N LEU A 526 20.31 -4.47 -2.07
CA LEU A 526 21.65 -4.02 -2.48
C LEU A 526 22.53 -5.08 -3.16
N GLY A 527 21.93 -6.07 -3.84
CA GLY A 527 22.68 -7.09 -4.57
C GLY A 527 23.30 -8.18 -3.68
N MET A 528 22.76 -8.39 -2.48
CA MET A 528 23.25 -9.36 -1.49
C MET A 528 22.52 -10.70 -1.52
N GLU A 529 21.63 -10.93 -2.50
CA GLU A 529 20.73 -12.08 -2.57
C GLU A 529 21.48 -13.43 -2.55
N ASP A 530 22.64 -13.51 -3.19
CA ASP A 530 23.51 -14.72 -3.16
C ASP A 530 24.08 -15.06 -1.78
N TYR A 531 23.96 -14.16 -0.80
CA TYR A 531 24.39 -14.35 0.59
C TYR A 531 23.20 -14.51 1.54
N PHE A 532 21.99 -14.63 1.01
CA PHE A 532 20.80 -14.83 1.83
C PHE A 532 20.57 -16.30 2.08
N ARG A 533 20.15 -16.61 3.32
CA ARG A 533 19.46 -17.85 3.65
C ARG A 533 18.01 -17.53 3.98
N THR A 534 17.08 -18.19 3.29
CA THR A 534 15.65 -18.04 3.57
C THR A 534 15.31 -18.78 4.87
N GLU A 535 14.76 -18.05 5.83
CA GLU A 535 14.29 -18.55 7.12
C GLU A 535 12.88 -18.04 7.37
N GLY A 536 11.87 -18.89 7.18
CA GLY A 536 10.46 -18.55 7.31
C GLY A 536 10.05 -17.40 6.38
N LYS A 537 9.80 -16.22 6.97
CA LYS A 537 9.36 -15.00 6.28
C LYS A 537 10.47 -13.94 6.13
N ALA A 538 11.71 -14.30 6.40
CA ALA A 538 12.84 -13.39 6.34
C ALA A 538 14.06 -14.02 5.67
N TYR A 539 14.94 -13.18 5.15
CA TYR A 539 16.20 -13.55 4.52
C TYR A 539 17.35 -13.16 5.45
N ARG A 540 18.05 -14.15 6.01
CA ARG A 540 19.23 -13.94 6.86
C ARG A 540 20.44 -13.66 5.99
N ILE A 541 21.21 -12.61 6.28
CA ILE A 541 22.52 -12.42 5.68
C ILE A 541 23.51 -13.40 6.32
N ILE A 542 24.17 -14.22 5.50
CA ILE A 542 25.20 -15.17 5.91
C ILE A 542 26.43 -14.95 5.04
N PRO A 543 27.65 -14.88 5.61
CA PRO A 543 28.87 -14.74 4.82
C PRO A 543 29.26 -16.09 4.18
N LYS A 544 28.39 -16.60 3.31
CA LYS A 544 28.59 -17.79 2.50
C LYS A 544 27.85 -17.59 1.19
N LYS A 545 28.57 -17.48 0.08
CA LYS A 545 27.96 -17.30 -1.23
C LYS A 545 27.33 -18.61 -1.73
N VAL A 546 26.03 -18.60 -1.99
CA VAL A 546 25.30 -19.72 -2.58
C VAL A 546 24.35 -19.17 -3.65
N GLU A 547 24.58 -19.56 -4.90
CA GLU A 547 23.66 -19.24 -5.98
C GLU A 547 22.37 -20.06 -5.80
N SER A 548 21.22 -19.41 -5.92
CA SER A 548 19.91 -20.04 -5.77
C SER A 548 18.95 -19.48 -6.82
N GLU A 549 18.01 -20.31 -7.26
CA GLU A 549 16.89 -19.86 -8.11
C GLU A 549 15.89 -18.99 -7.31
N PHE A 550 15.94 -19.07 -5.98
CA PHE A 550 15.15 -18.26 -5.06
C PHE A 550 15.94 -17.07 -4.51
N THR A 551 15.24 -16.17 -3.83
CA THR A 551 15.88 -15.09 -3.05
C THR A 551 16.58 -15.68 -1.82
N GLY A 552 17.82 -16.13 -2.00
CA GLY A 552 18.61 -16.82 -0.99
C GLY A 552 18.34 -18.32 -0.93
N PHE A 553 19.37 -19.09 -0.56
CA PHE A 553 19.27 -20.54 -0.47
C PHE A 553 18.38 -20.97 0.71
N ILE A 554 17.77 -22.15 0.60
CA ILE A 554 16.93 -22.72 1.66
C ILE A 554 17.70 -23.86 2.34
N ASP A 555 17.82 -23.77 3.67
CA ASP A 555 18.11 -24.93 4.51
C ASP A 555 16.77 -25.61 4.83
N PRO A 556 16.49 -26.81 4.28
CA PRO A 556 15.17 -27.40 4.32
C PRO A 556 14.70 -27.70 5.74
N ASP A 557 15.59 -28.14 6.62
CA ASP A 557 15.26 -28.51 8.01
C ASP A 557 15.04 -27.27 8.87
N LEU A 558 15.92 -26.27 8.74
CA LEU A 558 15.79 -25.02 9.48
C LEU A 558 14.54 -24.26 9.06
N ASN A 559 14.31 -24.12 7.74
CA ASN A 559 13.16 -23.41 7.22
C ASN A 559 11.85 -24.13 7.58
N ALA A 560 11.79 -25.46 7.44
CA ALA A 560 10.68 -26.28 7.95
C ALA A 560 10.39 -26.03 9.43
N LYS A 561 11.42 -25.97 10.28
CA LYS A 561 11.29 -25.68 11.71
C LYS A 561 10.73 -24.28 11.98
N ARG A 562 11.07 -23.27 11.16
CA ARG A 562 10.49 -21.92 11.26
C ARG A 562 9.03 -21.91 10.83
N LEU A 563 8.73 -22.46 9.66
CA LEU A 563 7.38 -22.51 9.07
C LEU A 563 6.38 -23.24 9.98
N ARG A 564 6.78 -24.34 10.65
CA ARG A 564 5.93 -25.08 11.59
C ARG A 564 5.54 -24.28 12.85
N LYS A 565 6.27 -23.21 13.19
CA LYS A 565 5.96 -22.34 14.34
C LYS A 565 4.96 -21.23 14.00
N PHE A 566 4.53 -21.13 12.75
CA PHE A 566 3.62 -20.07 12.35
C PHE A 566 2.22 -20.25 12.93
N SER A 567 1.61 -19.13 13.30
CA SER A 567 0.21 -19.01 13.71
C SER A 567 -0.66 -18.72 12.50
N PHE A 568 -1.82 -19.37 12.45
CA PHE A 568 -2.82 -19.28 11.38
C PHE A 568 -4.24 -19.24 11.98
N LYS A 569 -4.50 -18.31 12.90
CA LYS A 569 -5.75 -18.27 13.66
C LYS A 569 -6.92 -17.87 12.75
N ASN A 570 -7.79 -18.83 12.45
CA ASN A 570 -8.97 -18.65 11.59
C ASN A 570 -8.65 -18.26 10.13
N TRP A 571 -7.44 -18.57 9.63
CA TRP A 571 -7.09 -18.26 8.23
C TRP A 571 -7.80 -19.18 7.22
N ASN A 572 -8.13 -20.39 7.66
CA ASN A 572 -8.85 -21.40 6.89
C ASN A 572 -10.34 -21.50 7.27
N ALA A 573 -10.82 -20.61 8.14
CA ALA A 573 -12.22 -20.59 8.53
C ALA A 573 -13.09 -20.11 7.36
N GLU A 574 -14.21 -20.81 7.15
CA GLU A 574 -15.22 -20.40 6.18
C GLU A 574 -15.91 -19.11 6.64
N GLY A 575 -16.33 -18.26 5.70
CA GLY A 575 -17.08 -17.04 5.99
C GLY A 575 -16.25 -15.85 6.53
N VAL A 576 -14.95 -16.02 6.81
CA VAL A 576 -14.09 -14.88 7.18
C VAL A 576 -13.78 -14.06 5.93
N TYR A 577 -14.17 -12.79 5.92
CA TYR A 577 -13.85 -11.88 4.83
C TYR A 577 -12.39 -11.43 4.89
N PHE A 578 -11.71 -11.50 3.74
CA PHE A 578 -10.35 -10.98 3.54
C PHE A 578 -10.35 -10.00 2.37
N ASP A 579 -9.85 -8.79 2.63
CA ASP A 579 -9.70 -7.82 1.55
C ASP A 579 -8.53 -8.17 0.61
N GLU A 580 -8.43 -7.47 -0.52
CA GLU A 580 -7.41 -7.66 -1.56
C GLU A 580 -6.00 -7.72 -0.98
N ASN A 581 -5.65 -6.85 -0.03
CA ASN A 581 -4.31 -6.80 0.55
C ASN A 581 -4.02 -8.06 1.37
N ILE A 582 -5.00 -8.52 2.15
CA ILE A 582 -4.89 -9.77 2.91
C ILE A 582 -4.76 -10.96 1.95
N ARG A 583 -5.62 -11.06 0.93
CA ARG A 583 -5.55 -12.15 -0.07
C ARG A 583 -4.19 -12.20 -0.78
N ARG A 584 -3.64 -11.04 -1.15
CA ARG A 584 -2.27 -10.93 -1.69
C ARG A 584 -1.20 -11.36 -0.70
N MET A 585 -1.36 -11.02 0.58
CA MET A 585 -0.45 -11.44 1.65
C MET A 585 -0.46 -12.96 1.86
N LEU A 586 -1.62 -13.62 1.74
CA LEU A 586 -1.72 -15.09 1.77
C LEU A 586 -0.90 -15.74 0.65
N GLY A 587 -0.90 -15.13 -0.55
CA GLY A 587 -0.04 -15.54 -1.66
C GLY A 587 1.45 -15.62 -1.28
N ASN A 588 1.96 -14.66 -0.49
CA ASN A 588 3.34 -14.69 0.00
C ASN A 588 3.61 -15.82 1.00
N TYR A 589 2.62 -16.39 1.67
CA TYR A 589 2.80 -17.57 2.52
C TYR A 589 2.83 -18.84 1.68
N ARG A 590 1.87 -18.96 0.75
CA ARG A 590 1.80 -20.07 -0.19
C ARG A 590 3.09 -20.20 -1.00
N TYR A 591 3.67 -19.07 -1.42
CA TYR A 591 4.95 -19.07 -2.10
C TYR A 591 6.10 -19.60 -1.22
N SER A 592 6.20 -19.22 0.05
CA SER A 592 7.21 -19.78 0.96
C SER A 592 7.07 -21.29 1.16
N PHE A 593 5.84 -21.81 1.24
CA PHE A 593 5.60 -23.26 1.30
C PHE A 593 5.91 -23.97 -0.01
N LEU A 594 5.61 -23.34 -1.15
CA LEU A 594 5.94 -23.83 -2.47
C LEU A 594 7.46 -23.99 -2.64
N GLN A 595 8.24 -22.97 -2.27
CA GLN A 595 9.69 -23.03 -2.32
C GLN A 595 10.24 -24.17 -1.44
N GLN A 596 9.67 -24.36 -0.24
CA GLN A 596 10.02 -25.48 0.63
C GLN A 596 9.73 -26.83 -0.03
N ALA A 597 8.59 -26.97 -0.71
CA ALA A 597 8.24 -28.18 -1.44
C ALA A 597 9.19 -28.42 -2.61
N GLU A 598 9.53 -27.38 -3.38
CA GLU A 598 10.48 -27.45 -4.50
C GLU A 598 11.88 -27.86 -4.03
N THR A 599 12.36 -27.32 -2.91
CA THR A 599 13.64 -27.77 -2.31
C THR A 599 13.63 -29.26 -1.96
N TYR A 600 12.53 -29.79 -1.40
CA TYR A 600 12.43 -31.23 -1.15
C TYR A 600 12.37 -32.07 -2.42
N MET A 601 11.77 -31.57 -3.50
CA MET A 601 11.79 -32.26 -4.79
C MET A 601 13.20 -32.32 -5.38
N GLU A 602 13.97 -31.24 -5.30
CA GLU A 602 15.38 -31.22 -5.73
C GLU A 602 16.23 -32.23 -4.95
N MET A 603 15.89 -32.47 -3.68
CA MET A 603 16.51 -33.49 -2.83
C MET A 603 16.03 -34.92 -3.13
N ASN A 604 15.13 -35.12 -4.09
CA ASN A 604 14.44 -36.39 -4.36
C ASN A 604 13.62 -36.92 -3.17
N GLU A 605 12.98 -36.03 -2.41
CA GLU A 605 12.07 -36.35 -1.31
C GLU A 605 10.60 -35.97 -1.65
N PRO A 606 9.93 -36.74 -2.54
CA PRO A 606 8.60 -36.38 -3.04
C PRO A 606 7.50 -36.40 -1.98
N ASP A 607 7.61 -37.24 -0.95
CA ASP A 607 6.64 -37.29 0.15
C ASP A 607 6.70 -36.03 1.02
N SER A 608 7.91 -35.55 1.32
CA SER A 608 8.14 -34.28 2.03
C SER A 608 7.61 -33.10 1.21
N ALA A 609 7.87 -33.08 -0.11
CA ALA A 609 7.36 -32.05 -1.01
C ALA A 609 5.83 -32.02 -1.03
N TYR A 610 5.19 -33.18 -1.18
CA TYR A 610 3.73 -33.30 -1.18
C TYR A 610 3.12 -32.82 0.15
N TYR A 611 3.73 -33.18 1.28
CA TYR A 611 3.30 -32.72 2.60
C TYR A 611 3.24 -31.19 2.69
N TRP A 612 4.25 -30.47 2.18
CA TRP A 612 4.28 -29.01 2.27
C TRP A 612 3.25 -28.32 1.38
N LEU A 613 2.95 -28.86 0.20
CA LEU A 613 1.85 -28.38 -0.63
C LEU A 613 0.50 -28.53 0.07
N GLN A 614 0.24 -29.73 0.63
CA GLN A 614 -0.99 -30.01 1.39
C GLN A 614 -1.10 -29.14 2.65
N TYR A 615 -0.01 -28.98 3.41
CA TYR A 615 0.03 -28.14 4.59
C TYR A 615 -0.27 -26.67 4.24
N SER A 616 0.25 -26.18 3.12
CA SER A 616 -0.05 -24.84 2.62
C SER A 616 -1.53 -24.67 2.29
N GLU A 617 -2.15 -25.62 1.60
CA GLU A 617 -3.58 -25.55 1.28
C GLU A 617 -4.46 -25.67 2.54
N GLU A 618 -4.04 -26.44 3.55
CA GLU A 618 -4.75 -26.55 4.82
C GLU A 618 -4.74 -25.23 5.61
N LYS A 619 -3.57 -24.56 5.67
CA LYS A 619 -3.39 -23.33 6.48
C LYS A 619 -3.76 -22.05 5.75
N THR A 620 -3.56 -22.03 4.44
CA THR A 620 -3.83 -20.90 3.54
C THR A 620 -4.63 -21.37 2.32
N PRO A 621 -5.88 -21.84 2.49
CA PRO A 621 -6.66 -22.41 1.40
C PRO A 621 -6.88 -21.39 0.29
N PHE A 622 -6.94 -21.84 -0.97
CA PHE A 622 -7.37 -21.02 -2.10
C PHE A 622 -8.84 -20.66 -1.95
N ARG A 623 -9.21 -19.44 -2.31
CA ARG A 623 -10.55 -18.90 -2.07
C ARG A 623 -11.20 -18.41 -3.36
N ASN A 624 -12.52 -18.54 -3.47
CA ASN A 624 -13.25 -18.16 -4.69
C ASN A 624 -13.13 -16.66 -5.00
N ASP A 625 -12.98 -15.84 -3.97
CA ASP A 625 -12.84 -14.38 -4.05
C ASP A 625 -11.42 -13.90 -4.40
N GLU A 626 -10.48 -14.83 -4.65
CA GLU A 626 -9.16 -14.53 -5.16
C GLU A 626 -9.14 -14.55 -6.70
N GLU A 627 -8.90 -13.39 -7.31
CA GLU A 627 -8.80 -13.28 -8.78
C GLU A 627 -7.43 -13.72 -9.31
N ASN A 628 -6.37 -13.64 -8.51
CA ASN A 628 -5.02 -14.01 -8.95
C ASN A 628 -4.82 -15.54 -8.84
N TYR A 629 -4.57 -16.20 -9.97
CA TYR A 629 -4.36 -17.64 -10.08
C TYR A 629 -2.90 -18.05 -10.32
N ASN A 630 -1.92 -17.14 -10.24
CA ASN A 630 -0.50 -17.45 -10.48
C ASN A 630 0.00 -18.55 -9.53
N ILE A 631 -0.11 -18.31 -8.21
CA ILE A 631 0.34 -19.27 -7.21
C ILE A 631 -0.44 -20.59 -7.31
N THR A 632 -1.75 -20.55 -7.52
CA THR A 632 -2.57 -21.75 -7.70
C THR A 632 -2.12 -22.57 -8.91
N SER A 633 -1.74 -21.91 -10.00
CA SER A 633 -1.19 -22.57 -11.20
C SER A 633 0.14 -23.25 -10.90
N LEU A 634 1.03 -22.59 -10.13
CA LEU A 634 2.29 -23.19 -9.70
C LEU A 634 2.09 -24.40 -8.79
N PHE A 635 1.08 -24.38 -7.91
CA PHE A 635 0.70 -25.55 -7.11
C PHE A 635 0.22 -26.70 -7.99
N ALA A 636 -0.66 -26.42 -8.96
CA ALA A 636 -1.15 -27.43 -9.90
C ALA A 636 0.02 -28.09 -10.67
N ILE A 637 0.96 -27.29 -11.15
CA ILE A 637 2.20 -27.76 -11.80
C ILE A 637 2.99 -28.69 -10.88
N ASN A 638 3.22 -28.26 -9.63
CA ASN A 638 4.00 -29.02 -8.67
C ASN A 638 3.32 -30.34 -8.29
N TYR A 639 2.00 -30.37 -8.20
CA TYR A 639 1.24 -31.63 -8.06
C TYR A 639 1.42 -32.55 -9.26
N ILE A 640 1.45 -32.03 -10.49
CA ILE A 640 1.72 -32.86 -11.68
C ILE A 640 3.13 -33.44 -11.63
N LYS A 641 4.15 -32.65 -11.27
CA LYS A 641 5.54 -33.12 -11.11
C LYS A 641 5.65 -34.26 -10.09
N LEU A 642 4.84 -34.22 -9.03
CA LEU A 642 4.76 -35.25 -7.99
C LEU A 642 3.86 -36.45 -8.36
N GLY A 643 3.24 -36.44 -9.54
CA GLY A 643 2.29 -37.47 -9.96
C GLY A 643 0.94 -37.43 -9.24
N LYS A 644 0.61 -36.33 -8.56
CA LYS A 644 -0.63 -36.11 -7.79
C LYS A 644 -1.71 -35.49 -8.68
N ILE A 645 -2.13 -36.27 -9.68
CA ILE A 645 -2.96 -35.79 -10.78
C ILE A 645 -4.35 -35.30 -10.30
N ASP A 646 -4.96 -35.96 -9.32
CA ASP A 646 -6.27 -35.57 -8.81
C ASP A 646 -6.25 -34.18 -8.15
N ASP A 647 -5.20 -33.86 -7.39
CA ASP A 647 -4.99 -32.54 -6.77
C ASP A 647 -4.76 -31.46 -7.84
N ALA A 648 -3.95 -31.77 -8.86
CA ALA A 648 -3.75 -30.89 -10.00
C ALA A 648 -5.05 -30.63 -10.78
N ALA A 649 -5.89 -31.66 -10.95
CA ALA A 649 -7.20 -31.55 -11.60
C ALA A 649 -8.10 -30.58 -10.86
N ARG A 650 -8.21 -30.74 -9.54
CA ARG A 650 -9.02 -29.90 -8.65
C ARG A 650 -8.61 -28.44 -8.78
N LEU A 651 -7.31 -28.15 -8.78
CA LEU A 651 -6.81 -26.79 -8.96
C LEU A 651 -7.03 -26.27 -10.39
N GLY A 652 -6.86 -27.12 -11.42
CA GLY A 652 -7.17 -26.76 -12.81
C GLY A 652 -8.63 -26.34 -13.00
N GLU A 653 -9.57 -27.09 -12.43
CA GLU A 653 -11.00 -26.74 -12.44
C GLU A 653 -11.29 -25.45 -11.68
N PHE A 654 -10.62 -25.22 -10.56
CA PHE A 654 -10.76 -23.99 -9.78
C PHE A 654 -10.22 -22.75 -10.52
N ILE A 655 -9.19 -22.92 -11.36
CA ILE A 655 -8.55 -21.85 -12.14
C ILE A 655 -9.32 -21.57 -13.44
N LYS A 656 -9.83 -22.61 -14.13
CA LYS A 656 -10.52 -22.54 -15.44
C LYS A 656 -11.45 -21.33 -15.58
N PRO A 657 -12.44 -21.09 -14.69
CA PRO A 657 -13.38 -19.98 -14.88
C PRO A 657 -12.70 -18.60 -14.77
N LYS A 658 -11.69 -18.46 -13.90
CA LYS A 658 -10.98 -17.19 -13.68
C LYS A 658 -10.07 -16.84 -14.86
N VAL A 659 -9.22 -17.79 -15.27
CA VAL A 659 -8.29 -17.58 -16.39
C VAL A 659 -9.03 -17.35 -17.71
N MET A 660 -10.16 -18.03 -17.94
CA MET A 660 -10.97 -17.83 -19.16
C MET A 660 -11.75 -16.51 -19.12
N LYS A 661 -12.17 -16.02 -17.95
CA LYS A 661 -12.76 -14.67 -17.80
C LYS A 661 -11.73 -13.59 -18.15
N ASP A 662 -10.52 -13.71 -17.61
CA ASP A 662 -9.43 -12.78 -17.88
C ASP A 662 -9.01 -12.81 -19.35
N PHE A 663 -8.90 -14.00 -19.93
CA PHE A 663 -8.64 -14.17 -21.36
C PHE A 663 -9.65 -13.39 -22.22
N ARG A 664 -10.95 -13.63 -22.02
CA ARG A 664 -12.02 -12.94 -22.75
C ARG A 664 -11.92 -11.43 -22.56
N SER A 665 -11.82 -10.97 -21.32
CA SER A 665 -11.77 -9.53 -21.02
C SER A 665 -10.52 -8.85 -21.61
N THR A 666 -9.34 -9.47 -21.55
CA THR A 666 -8.11 -8.91 -22.10
C THR A 666 -8.11 -8.95 -23.63
N PHE A 667 -8.68 -9.99 -24.22
CA PHE A 667 -8.85 -10.08 -25.66
C PHE A 667 -9.82 -9.02 -26.19
N ASP A 668 -10.95 -8.78 -25.53
CA ASP A 668 -11.88 -7.70 -25.89
C ASP A 668 -11.21 -6.32 -25.79
N GLN A 669 -10.36 -6.10 -24.77
CA GLN A 669 -9.55 -4.88 -24.66
C GLN A 669 -8.54 -4.75 -25.80
N PHE A 670 -7.91 -5.84 -26.20
CA PHE A 670 -6.99 -5.87 -27.34
C PHE A 670 -7.70 -5.43 -28.62
N ILE A 671 -8.85 -6.03 -28.94
CA ILE A 671 -9.64 -5.67 -30.13
C ILE A 671 -10.09 -4.21 -30.06
N SER A 672 -10.67 -3.78 -28.93
CA SER A 672 -11.13 -2.39 -28.77
C SER A 672 -9.99 -1.36 -28.92
N ASN A 673 -8.81 -1.66 -28.39
CA ASN A 673 -7.67 -0.75 -28.50
C ASN A 673 -7.03 -0.77 -29.89
N GLN A 674 -7.04 -1.93 -30.56
CA GLN A 674 -6.63 -2.04 -31.95
C GLN A 674 -7.55 -1.24 -32.89
N ASP A 675 -8.86 -1.32 -32.69
CA ASP A 675 -9.85 -0.54 -33.46
C ASP A 675 -9.65 0.97 -33.26
N LYS A 676 -9.44 1.41 -32.01
CA LYS A 676 -9.12 2.81 -31.69
C LYS A 676 -7.83 3.27 -32.38
N PHE A 677 -6.78 2.46 -32.31
CA PHE A 677 -5.51 2.77 -32.97
C PHE A 677 -5.69 2.88 -34.49
N GLN A 678 -6.45 1.95 -35.09
CA GLN A 678 -6.74 1.98 -36.52
C GLN A 678 -7.53 3.24 -36.91
N GLN A 679 -8.55 3.61 -36.15
CA GLN A 679 -9.31 4.84 -36.37
C GLN A 679 -8.41 6.08 -36.30
N MET A 680 -7.58 6.20 -35.26
CA MET A 680 -6.63 7.31 -35.12
C MET A 680 -5.62 7.35 -36.28
N ASN A 681 -5.17 6.19 -36.75
CA ASN A 681 -4.27 6.09 -37.89
C ASN A 681 -4.94 6.54 -39.21
N GLU A 682 -6.22 6.22 -39.40
CA GLU A 682 -7.01 6.68 -40.54
C GLU A 682 -7.22 8.21 -40.51
N GLU A 683 -7.52 8.77 -39.33
CA GLU A 683 -7.62 10.21 -39.11
C GLU A 683 -6.27 10.92 -39.33
N PHE A 684 -5.17 10.33 -38.87
CA PHE A 684 -3.83 10.86 -39.09
C PHE A 684 -3.45 10.88 -40.57
N GLU A 685 -3.73 9.80 -41.30
CA GLU A 685 -3.49 9.74 -42.74
C GLU A 685 -4.43 10.68 -43.52
N ALA A 686 -5.66 10.92 -43.05
CA ALA A 686 -6.54 11.95 -43.61
C ALA A 686 -5.96 13.36 -43.41
N ALA A 687 -5.56 13.70 -42.18
CA ALA A 687 -4.89 14.96 -41.88
C ALA A 687 -3.59 15.16 -42.69
N ARG A 688 -2.87 14.06 -42.96
CA ARG A 688 -1.70 14.06 -43.83
C ARG A 688 -2.03 14.36 -45.29
N ARG A 689 -3.12 13.78 -45.83
CA ARG A 689 -3.61 14.08 -47.19
C ARG A 689 -4.10 15.52 -47.33
N GLU A 690 -4.71 16.06 -46.30
CA GLU A 690 -5.26 17.43 -46.27
C GLU A 690 -4.21 18.51 -45.95
N GLY A 691 -3.01 18.10 -45.50
CA GLY A 691 -1.94 19.01 -45.11
C GLY A 691 -2.16 19.67 -43.74
N ASP A 692 -3.04 19.14 -42.90
CA ASP A 692 -3.28 19.64 -41.55
C ASP A 692 -2.18 19.17 -40.58
N VAL A 693 -1.13 20.00 -40.49
CA VAL A 693 0.03 19.77 -39.61
C VAL A 693 -0.36 19.84 -38.13
N LYS A 694 -1.42 20.58 -37.76
CA LYS A 694 -1.84 20.72 -36.38
C LYS A 694 -2.50 19.43 -35.90
N ALA A 695 -3.45 18.90 -36.66
CA ALA A 695 -4.10 17.62 -36.37
C ALA A 695 -3.07 16.47 -36.31
N GLN A 696 -2.09 16.44 -37.23
CA GLN A 696 -0.99 15.46 -37.17
C GLN A 696 -0.18 15.54 -35.87
N ARG A 697 0.11 16.76 -35.39
CA ARG A 697 0.89 16.98 -34.16
C ARG A 697 0.10 16.58 -32.91
N GLU A 698 -1.22 16.72 -32.93
CA GLU A 698 -2.12 16.33 -31.83
C GLU A 698 -2.35 14.80 -31.81
N LEU A 699 -2.53 14.16 -32.96
CA LEU A 699 -2.81 12.72 -33.07
C LEU A 699 -1.59 11.84 -32.80
N ARG A 700 -0.38 12.27 -33.20
CA ARG A 700 0.85 11.47 -33.07
C ARG A 700 1.12 10.96 -31.64
N PRO A 701 1.07 11.79 -30.58
CA PRO A 701 1.28 11.29 -29.21
C PRO A 701 0.16 10.34 -28.76
N GLN A 702 -1.09 10.56 -29.17
CA GLN A 702 -2.21 9.68 -28.84
C GLN A 702 -2.04 8.30 -29.47
N MET A 703 -1.63 8.24 -30.75
CA MET A 703 -1.31 7.00 -31.43
C MET A 703 -0.15 6.25 -30.77
N GLN A 704 0.89 6.97 -30.35
CA GLN A 704 2.02 6.37 -29.63
C GLN A 704 1.57 5.75 -28.30
N ALA A 705 0.75 6.47 -27.53
CA ALA A 705 0.19 5.97 -26.27
C ALA A 705 -0.74 4.76 -26.51
N ALA A 706 -1.58 4.80 -27.54
CA ALA A 706 -2.43 3.67 -27.92
C ALA A 706 -1.61 2.45 -28.32
N TYR A 707 -0.52 2.63 -29.08
CA TYR A 707 0.40 1.56 -29.45
C TYR A 707 1.11 0.95 -28.24
N GLU A 708 1.64 1.76 -27.33
CA GLU A 708 2.25 1.31 -26.08
C GLU A 708 1.25 0.51 -25.23
N THR A 709 -0.01 0.98 -25.17
CA THR A 709 -1.11 0.27 -24.51
C THR A 709 -1.37 -1.09 -25.17
N THR A 710 -1.43 -1.16 -26.51
CA THR A 710 -1.60 -2.43 -27.24
C THR A 710 -0.47 -3.41 -26.93
N GLN A 711 0.79 -2.95 -26.90
CA GLN A 711 1.92 -3.83 -26.55
C GLN A 711 1.79 -4.39 -25.12
N SER A 712 1.41 -3.55 -24.16
CA SER A 712 1.15 -4.01 -22.79
C SER A 712 0.00 -5.02 -22.71
N ILE A 713 -1.06 -4.86 -23.51
CA ILE A 713 -2.18 -5.81 -23.56
C ILE A 713 -1.72 -7.13 -24.20
N VAL A 714 -0.91 -7.08 -25.26
CA VAL A 714 -0.31 -8.24 -25.92
C VAL A 714 0.53 -9.06 -24.94
N ASP A 715 1.40 -8.41 -24.18
CA ASP A 715 2.24 -9.08 -23.17
C ASP A 715 1.37 -9.76 -22.10
N ASN A 716 0.33 -9.08 -21.62
CA ASN A 716 -0.62 -9.65 -20.66
C ASN A 716 -1.39 -10.85 -21.25
N LEU A 717 -1.86 -10.75 -22.48
CA LEU A 717 -2.58 -11.82 -23.16
C LEU A 717 -1.68 -13.06 -23.37
N MET A 718 -0.39 -12.86 -23.68
CA MET A 718 0.59 -13.94 -23.76
C MET A 718 0.84 -14.61 -22.41
N GLN A 719 0.86 -13.83 -21.32
CA GLN A 719 0.95 -14.37 -19.97
C GLN A 719 -0.32 -15.15 -19.59
N ILE A 720 -1.51 -14.63 -19.88
CA ILE A 720 -2.78 -15.32 -19.66
C ILE A 720 -2.80 -16.63 -20.45
N ARG A 721 -2.40 -16.61 -21.73
CA ARG A 721 -2.28 -17.81 -22.57
C ARG A 721 -1.42 -18.87 -21.91
N GLN A 722 -0.29 -18.51 -21.29
CA GLN A 722 0.55 -19.48 -20.57
C GLN A 722 -0.22 -20.15 -19.43
N TYR A 723 -0.97 -19.40 -18.64
CA TYR A 723 -1.81 -19.99 -17.58
C TYR A 723 -2.95 -20.85 -18.14
N VAL A 724 -3.54 -20.45 -19.28
CA VAL A 724 -4.51 -21.30 -19.99
C VAL A 724 -3.86 -22.62 -20.40
N SER A 725 -2.65 -22.60 -21.00
CA SER A 725 -1.91 -23.80 -21.38
C SER A 725 -1.64 -24.72 -20.18
N VAL A 726 -1.21 -24.15 -19.05
CA VAL A 726 -0.95 -24.91 -17.80
C VAL A 726 -2.24 -25.52 -17.25
N THR A 727 -3.32 -24.74 -17.22
CA THR A 727 -4.64 -25.20 -16.76
C THR A 727 -5.16 -26.32 -17.64
N GLN A 728 -5.08 -26.14 -18.95
CA GLN A 728 -5.45 -27.13 -19.95
C GLN A 728 -4.67 -28.43 -19.78
N TYR A 729 -3.36 -28.33 -19.54
CA TYR A 729 -2.51 -29.49 -19.30
C TYR A 729 -2.90 -30.27 -18.04
N ALA A 730 -3.21 -29.57 -16.94
CA ALA A 730 -3.71 -30.21 -15.72
C ALA A 730 -5.03 -30.97 -15.97
N LEU A 731 -5.93 -30.39 -16.78
CA LEU A 731 -7.19 -31.03 -17.17
C LEU A 731 -6.96 -32.25 -18.08
N PHE A 732 -6.05 -32.16 -19.06
CA PHE A 732 -5.66 -33.30 -19.89
C PHE A 732 -5.09 -34.45 -19.06
N LYS A 733 -4.15 -34.16 -18.15
CA LYS A 733 -3.53 -35.17 -17.31
C LYS A 733 -4.51 -35.87 -16.38
N SER A 734 -5.56 -35.18 -15.97
CA SER A 734 -6.62 -35.72 -15.12
C SER A 734 -7.75 -36.42 -15.87
N GLY A 735 -7.64 -36.58 -17.18
CA GLY A 735 -8.64 -37.28 -18.00
C GLY A 735 -9.87 -36.45 -18.35
N LYS A 736 -9.90 -35.15 -18.01
CA LYS A 736 -10.95 -34.19 -18.42
C LYS A 736 -10.64 -33.60 -19.79
N THR A 737 -10.49 -34.48 -20.78
CA THR A 737 -10.10 -34.12 -22.15
C THR A 737 -11.11 -33.19 -22.82
N GLU A 738 -12.40 -33.40 -22.59
CA GLU A 738 -13.46 -32.56 -23.19
C GLU A 738 -13.35 -31.09 -22.75
N ASP A 739 -13.18 -30.84 -21.44
CA ASP A 739 -12.96 -29.50 -20.90
C ASP A 739 -11.70 -28.82 -21.44
N ALA A 740 -10.61 -29.59 -21.57
CA ALA A 740 -9.34 -29.08 -22.08
C ALA A 740 -9.42 -28.71 -23.56
N VAL A 741 -10.15 -29.49 -24.36
CA VAL A 741 -10.41 -29.23 -25.78
C VAL A 741 -11.35 -28.04 -25.96
N GLU A 742 -12.38 -27.93 -25.14
CA GLU A 742 -13.30 -26.77 -25.15
C GLU A 742 -12.53 -25.45 -24.95
N MET A 743 -11.63 -25.41 -23.96
CA MET A 743 -10.76 -24.25 -23.73
C MET A 743 -9.88 -23.94 -24.95
N ALA A 744 -9.31 -24.97 -25.59
CA ALA A 744 -8.51 -24.80 -26.80
C ALA A 744 -9.32 -24.15 -27.92
N ASN A 745 -10.52 -24.68 -28.16
CA ASN A 745 -11.42 -24.22 -29.21
C ASN A 745 -11.83 -22.76 -29.00
N GLU A 746 -12.14 -22.38 -27.76
CA GLU A 746 -12.50 -21.00 -27.44
C GLU A 746 -11.34 -20.02 -27.73
N VAL A 747 -10.15 -20.32 -27.22
CA VAL A 747 -8.97 -19.46 -27.42
C VAL A 747 -8.56 -19.41 -28.89
N ASN A 748 -8.57 -20.55 -29.57
CA ASN A 748 -8.21 -20.66 -30.99
C ASN A 748 -9.18 -19.88 -31.88
N ALA A 749 -10.48 -19.90 -31.57
CA ALA A 749 -11.48 -19.12 -32.28
C ALA A 749 -11.26 -17.62 -32.10
N SER A 750 -10.95 -17.15 -30.89
CA SER A 750 -10.59 -15.74 -30.66
C SER A 750 -9.31 -15.33 -31.41
N PHE A 751 -8.31 -16.21 -31.45
CA PHE A 751 -7.04 -15.92 -32.12
C PHE A 751 -7.06 -16.08 -33.64
N GLU A 752 -8.17 -16.55 -34.22
CA GLU A 752 -8.29 -16.70 -35.67
C GLU A 752 -8.08 -15.35 -36.38
N GLY A 753 -7.17 -15.31 -37.36
CA GLY A 753 -6.81 -14.09 -38.08
C GLY A 753 -5.88 -13.12 -37.32
N THR A 754 -5.45 -13.47 -36.10
CA THR A 754 -4.43 -12.73 -35.34
C THR A 754 -3.03 -13.36 -35.50
N GLN A 755 -2.00 -12.73 -34.93
CA GLN A 755 -0.63 -13.29 -34.90
C GLN A 755 -0.38 -14.17 -33.66
N PHE A 756 -1.38 -14.36 -32.79
CA PHE A 756 -1.21 -15.12 -31.56
C PHE A 756 -1.15 -16.62 -31.84
N PRO A 757 -0.25 -17.36 -31.16
CA PRO A 757 -0.20 -18.81 -31.30
C PRO A 757 -1.44 -19.45 -30.66
N GLY A 758 -2.12 -20.35 -31.37
CA GLY A 758 -3.22 -21.15 -30.83
C GLY A 758 -2.77 -22.11 -29.72
N LEU A 759 -3.73 -22.62 -28.96
CA LEU A 759 -3.57 -23.70 -27.98
C LEU A 759 -3.63 -25.08 -28.62
N PRO A 760 -2.95 -26.07 -28.02
CA PRO A 760 -2.98 -27.45 -28.49
C PRO A 760 -4.36 -28.10 -28.29
N GLU A 761 -4.77 -28.94 -29.24
CA GLU A 761 -6.08 -29.61 -29.22
C GLU A 761 -5.98 -31.09 -28.80
N THR A 762 -4.75 -31.64 -28.70
CA THR A 762 -4.52 -33.02 -28.24
C THR A 762 -3.61 -33.06 -27.02
N VAL A 763 -3.68 -34.18 -26.28
CA VAL A 763 -2.84 -34.42 -25.09
C VAL A 763 -1.35 -34.37 -25.46
N GLU A 764 -0.96 -35.01 -26.56
CA GLU A 764 0.43 -35.07 -27.01
C GLU A 764 0.96 -33.69 -27.40
N GLN A 765 0.12 -32.87 -28.04
CA GLN A 765 0.46 -31.49 -28.36
C GLN A 765 0.58 -30.63 -27.10
N SER A 766 -0.30 -30.83 -26.11
CA SER A 766 -0.24 -30.16 -24.82
C SER A 766 1.03 -30.52 -24.05
N GLU A 767 1.44 -31.78 -24.04
CA GLU A 767 2.72 -32.22 -23.47
C GLU A 767 3.93 -31.55 -24.14
N MET A 768 3.90 -31.41 -25.47
CA MET A 768 4.97 -30.72 -26.20
C MET A 768 5.02 -29.22 -25.90
N GLU A 769 3.85 -28.57 -25.81
CA GLU A 769 3.76 -27.14 -25.48
C GLU A 769 4.26 -26.89 -24.05
N ILE A 770 3.90 -27.75 -23.10
CA ILE A 770 4.25 -27.61 -21.69
C ILE A 770 5.74 -27.79 -21.41
N LYS A 771 6.42 -28.64 -22.19
CA LYS A 771 7.89 -28.77 -22.15
C LYS A 771 8.63 -27.47 -22.46
N ARG A 772 8.02 -26.56 -23.25
CA ARG A 772 8.60 -25.23 -23.50
C ARG A 772 8.64 -24.35 -22.25
N TYR A 773 7.82 -24.67 -21.25
CA TYR A 773 7.80 -24.02 -19.95
C TYR A 773 8.66 -24.74 -18.90
N GLY A 774 9.52 -25.69 -19.30
CA GLY A 774 10.43 -26.39 -18.38
C GLY A 774 9.77 -27.47 -17.52
N LEU A 775 8.57 -27.91 -17.90
CA LEU A 775 7.83 -28.97 -17.21
C LEU A 775 8.04 -30.28 -17.99
N ASN A 776 8.98 -31.10 -17.51
CA ASN A 776 9.35 -32.40 -18.10
C ASN A 776 8.73 -33.57 -17.36
#